data_AF-A0A482YAF1-F1
#
_entry.id   AF-A0A482YAF1-F1
#
_cell.length_a   1.000
_cell.length_b   1.000
_cell.length_c   1.000
_cell.angle_alpha   90.00
_cell.angle_beta   90.00
_cell.angle_gamma   90.00
#
_symmetry.space_group_name_H-M   'P 1'
#
loop_
_entity.id
_entity.type
_entity.pdbx_description
1 polymer ?
#
loop_
_entity_poly.entity_id
_entity_poly.type
_entity_poly.pdbx_seq_one_letter_code
_entity_poly.pdbx_strand_id
1 'polypeptide(L)'
;MKLRGILKDRSPDKRGVSPVVGFALLSMIVMLAVALLLITGVPFFDAIEDKTSEERAKMYMTETDHTLSTVATTDDVRSIPVPPDADASIVDDGEMTVSWYNESTDKPFENGCVAPVNTSGELNALKYDLEDGTEIVHQAGGIWKHTDSSSTVISEPNIAYTNASGEKTGSLRLQVMQFEKGDIGDSRLAAKANWDKTAALTEEIEKKRSCNGENIAFRIEDTTYQDAWYDYLKDALGANEYDEVEIARIGSDTVHVEIEGIRRTDGPVSIIVKEDRGIRAPNGDPIEPPVIDGSQLFRVATVIENVGDTTEEQQITATILDDGTEVTSDTESVKLSPGGTENLGRTAGGDFVQFEPGNFKHKLTYGETYSYTVATEDDELDDPGSFYYGKKGTEFRIVDPADGTIDPDVEDGNATIDLEVQNVGTENTTGEDITLEFDDLEFEDTQNLDLNYGASGTVKWEINKSTLPQGNNGFTVTVDGDEIANGTVVGTASGDGGAFVVVEDEGAGNDQIVEDDGTPFEVRAGVMSTYPSDNVTQDVTLMIPDAGIEIDEPTTLDSGESETVGFNVNPDDYAFEHGRVYEYDVQAEESSLNETGTFYFGHQRTEFELSNGNATVGDKEITITADLHNTGVDDGEQNVTLDLDLRDPPEDLKKDPYAEPIDAGIVNRSFGENDTVELPINQSVLVDGTYDATIETDDDKLEVTFNVTAGVDPGRVELEDIEDANVSVEVLASQVSGDGSMWVRDGWGWDIVPVHHLAPMTLEVVADGKTAHTFENPHGGNNINTGPTWQDNSDDSYTYEFTVKDKTELTLRNTRYSICREETTDPTTLTHYDGPTDRAFTWCDDVPGAPGSITFGPIDASQDANLQNVRVRSAENNTIPALPAGEEQQLSATEVLEQRGLVEEGGNELDLGPGEFVFLFENTESTSEDDIDALWNEATAAYEENPDDTHDPNFNDLIVYVEVERAGVNPGKPSITIVPGDGNEADIDPGKGDEAGTPADPELNIDGEVDESDSPDIGAGDSDPDTTGTGTMTNDTNINIGSDNVILG
;
A
#
# COMPACT_ATOMS: atom_id res chain seq x y z
N MET A 1 -12.21 -66.21 43.73
CA MET A 1 -13.03 -67.29 44.34
C MET A 1 -12.56 -68.64 43.78
N LYS A 2 -12.62 -69.70 44.58
CA LYS A 2 -11.84 -70.95 44.52
C LYS A 2 -12.02 -71.87 43.28
N LEU A 3 -10.92 -72.56 42.96
CA LEU A 3 -10.74 -73.78 42.16
C LEU A 3 -11.78 -74.92 42.38
N ARG A 4 -12.01 -75.70 41.32
CA ARG A 4 -11.83 -77.18 41.17
C ARG A 4 -12.53 -77.61 39.87
N GLY A 5 -11.94 -78.28 38.87
CA GLY A 5 -10.99 -79.39 38.91
C GLY A 5 -11.74 -80.72 39.01
N ILE A 6 -11.92 -81.43 37.89
CA ILE A 6 -11.98 -82.91 37.80
C ILE A 6 -11.69 -83.30 36.33
N LEU A 7 -10.49 -83.85 36.12
CA LEU A 7 -10.20 -84.79 35.04
C LEU A 7 -10.74 -86.15 35.49
N LYS A 8 -11.48 -86.85 34.62
CA LYS A 8 -11.69 -88.30 34.75
C LYS A 8 -11.63 -88.96 33.38
N ASP A 9 -10.54 -89.70 33.23
CA ASP A 9 -10.22 -90.59 32.12
C ASP A 9 -11.12 -91.84 32.15
N ARG A 10 -11.61 -92.26 30.97
CA ARG A 10 -12.04 -93.62 30.60
C ARG A 10 -12.29 -93.72 29.09
N SER A 11 -11.29 -94.28 28.39
CA SER A 11 -11.29 -95.28 27.30
C SER A 11 -12.48 -95.45 26.32
N PRO A 12 -12.17 -95.94 25.09
CA PRO A 12 -12.78 -95.50 23.84
C PRO A 12 -13.97 -96.37 23.45
N ASP A 13 -15.05 -95.74 22.99
CA ASP A 13 -16.02 -96.41 22.14
C ASP A 13 -16.57 -95.48 21.06
N LYS A 14 -16.43 -95.96 19.83
CA LYS A 14 -16.94 -95.41 18.58
C LYS A 14 -18.41 -95.03 18.71
N ARG A 15 -18.73 -93.75 18.55
CA ARG A 15 -19.94 -93.28 17.84
C ARG A 15 -19.62 -91.99 17.12
N GLY A 16 -19.08 -92.11 15.91
CA GLY A 16 -19.19 -91.05 14.92
C GLY A 16 -20.69 -90.79 14.72
N VAL A 17 -21.17 -89.69 15.29
CA VAL A 17 -22.45 -89.12 14.93
C VAL A 17 -22.29 -88.75 13.46
N SER A 18 -23.17 -89.27 12.60
CA SER A 18 -23.12 -89.11 11.14
C SER A 18 -22.70 -87.68 10.77
N PRO A 19 -21.79 -87.48 9.80
CA PRO A 19 -21.44 -86.16 9.27
C PRO A 19 -22.67 -85.30 8.95
N VAL A 20 -23.78 -85.93 8.59
CA VAL A 20 -25.07 -85.30 8.33
C VAL A 20 -25.66 -84.63 9.58
N VAL A 21 -25.52 -85.23 10.77
CA VAL A 21 -26.01 -84.64 12.02
C VAL A 21 -25.10 -83.51 12.48
N GLY A 22 -23.77 -83.66 12.30
CA GLY A 22 -22.81 -82.57 12.56
C GLY A 22 -23.04 -81.36 11.64
N PHE A 23 -23.26 -81.61 10.35
CA PHE A 23 -23.60 -80.57 9.38
C PHE A 23 -24.94 -79.91 9.71
N ALA A 24 -25.99 -80.69 10.03
CA ALA A 24 -27.29 -80.14 10.38
C ALA A 24 -27.24 -79.26 11.65
N LEU A 25 -26.48 -79.67 12.67
CA LEU A 25 -26.28 -78.87 13.88
C LEU A 25 -25.49 -77.59 13.60
N LEU A 26 -24.44 -77.68 12.79
CA LEU A 26 -23.66 -76.51 12.39
C LEU A 26 -24.51 -75.52 11.59
N SER A 27 -25.28 -76.00 10.62
CA SER A 27 -26.22 -75.17 9.85
C SER A 27 -27.28 -74.53 10.74
N MET A 28 -27.78 -75.25 11.76
CA MET A 28 -28.74 -74.68 12.70
C MET A 28 -28.12 -73.57 13.55
N ILE A 29 -26.90 -73.77 14.07
CA ILE A 29 -26.20 -72.75 14.87
C ILE A 29 -25.84 -71.53 14.02
N VAL A 30 -25.40 -71.73 12.77
CA VAL A 30 -25.13 -70.63 11.85
C VAL A 30 -26.41 -69.87 11.52
N MET A 31 -27.53 -70.57 11.25
CA MET A 31 -28.82 -69.90 11.06
C MET A 31 -29.29 -69.15 12.31
N LEU A 32 -29.04 -69.68 13.50
CA LEU A 32 -29.42 -69.03 14.76
C LEU A 32 -28.53 -67.81 15.04
N ALA A 33 -27.24 -67.88 14.70
CA ALA A 33 -26.31 -66.75 14.82
C ALA A 33 -26.63 -65.65 13.79
N VAL A 34 -26.96 -66.00 12.55
CA VAL A 34 -27.40 -65.05 11.51
C VAL A 34 -28.73 -64.42 11.89
N ALA A 35 -29.69 -65.21 12.39
CA ALA A 35 -30.95 -64.68 12.89
C ALA A 35 -30.75 -63.72 14.07
N LEU A 36 -29.83 -64.05 15.00
CA LEU A 36 -29.50 -63.16 16.12
C LEU A 36 -28.84 -61.86 15.63
N LEU A 37 -27.90 -61.96 14.68
CA LEU A 37 -27.24 -60.81 14.05
C LEU A 37 -28.23 -59.90 13.32
N LEU A 38 -29.22 -60.46 12.63
CA LEU A 38 -30.29 -59.70 11.98
C LEU A 38 -31.20 -59.03 13.02
N ILE A 39 -31.54 -59.72 14.12
CA ILE A 39 -32.36 -59.14 15.20
C ILE A 39 -31.64 -58.00 15.93
N THR A 40 -30.31 -58.08 16.09
CA THR A 40 -29.52 -57.01 16.73
C THR A 40 -29.00 -55.94 15.77
N GLY A 41 -28.92 -56.24 14.47
CA GLY A 41 -28.37 -55.34 13.46
C GLY A 41 -29.38 -54.38 12.88
N VAL A 42 -30.65 -54.77 12.75
CA VAL A 42 -31.72 -53.93 12.18
C VAL A 42 -31.89 -52.60 12.95
N PRO A 43 -31.94 -52.55 14.29
CA PRO A 43 -32.06 -51.27 15.00
C PRO A 43 -30.83 -50.36 14.89
N PHE A 44 -29.67 -50.90 14.52
CA PHE A 44 -28.43 -50.13 14.34
C PHE A 44 -28.35 -49.51 12.94
N PHE A 45 -28.96 -50.14 11.94
CA PHE A 45 -29.09 -49.54 10.60
C PHE A 45 -30.12 -48.41 10.60
N ASP A 46 -31.27 -48.60 11.26
CA ASP A 46 -32.29 -47.55 11.41
C ASP A 46 -31.69 -46.30 12.09
N ALA A 47 -30.93 -46.46 13.18
CA ALA A 47 -30.29 -45.33 13.87
C ALA A 47 -29.15 -44.63 13.08
N ILE A 48 -28.56 -45.28 12.08
CA ILE A 48 -27.59 -44.65 11.17
C ILE A 48 -28.33 -43.88 10.06
N GLU A 49 -29.43 -44.44 9.57
CA GLU A 49 -30.28 -43.81 8.56
C GLU A 49 -30.92 -42.52 9.12
N ASP A 50 -31.51 -42.58 10.32
CA ASP A 50 -32.10 -41.42 11.01
C ASP A 50 -31.09 -40.29 11.22
N LYS A 51 -29.87 -40.62 11.69
CA LYS A 51 -28.79 -39.63 11.87
C LYS A 51 -28.31 -39.05 10.54
N THR A 52 -28.33 -39.84 9.47
CA THR A 52 -27.92 -39.37 8.14
C THR A 52 -28.97 -38.44 7.54
N SER A 53 -30.26 -38.72 7.76
CA SER A 53 -31.37 -37.87 7.32
C SER A 53 -31.37 -36.54 8.07
N GLU A 54 -31.13 -36.54 9.39
CA GLU A 54 -31.00 -35.32 10.18
C GLU A 54 -29.85 -34.42 9.68
N GLU A 55 -28.65 -34.98 9.50
CA GLU A 55 -27.48 -34.21 9.03
C GLU A 55 -27.68 -33.68 7.61
N ARG A 56 -28.37 -34.44 6.75
CA ARG A 56 -28.73 -33.97 5.40
C ARG A 56 -29.74 -32.83 5.48
N ALA A 57 -30.78 -32.93 6.31
CA ALA A 57 -31.76 -31.87 6.46
C ALA A 57 -31.16 -30.57 7.00
N LYS A 58 -30.20 -30.66 7.92
CA LYS A 58 -29.41 -29.48 8.37
C LYS A 58 -28.65 -28.85 7.22
N MET A 59 -27.92 -29.64 6.44
CA MET A 59 -27.14 -29.14 5.30
C MET A 59 -28.00 -28.41 4.27
N TYR A 60 -29.15 -28.99 3.90
CA TYR A 60 -30.10 -28.35 2.98
C TYR A 60 -30.73 -27.09 3.58
N MET A 61 -30.99 -27.07 4.90
CA MET A 61 -31.52 -25.87 5.56
C MET A 61 -30.47 -24.76 5.65
N THR A 62 -29.19 -25.08 5.86
CA THR A 62 -28.09 -24.12 5.80
C THR A 62 -27.87 -23.58 4.38
N GLU A 63 -27.96 -24.43 3.35
CA GLU A 63 -27.93 -23.99 1.95
C GLU A 63 -29.13 -23.08 1.64
N THR A 64 -30.30 -23.38 2.20
CA THR A 64 -31.50 -22.54 2.08
C THR A 64 -31.33 -21.21 2.80
N ASP A 65 -30.76 -21.19 3.99
CA ASP A 65 -30.44 -19.97 4.75
C ASP A 65 -29.47 -19.07 3.96
N HIS A 66 -28.38 -19.63 3.46
CA HIS A 66 -27.44 -18.92 2.58
C HIS A 66 -28.15 -18.38 1.33
N THR A 67 -28.95 -19.21 0.67
CA THR A 67 -29.71 -18.79 -0.53
C THR A 67 -30.69 -17.67 -0.19
N LEU A 68 -31.43 -17.77 0.92
CA LEU A 68 -32.37 -16.73 1.35
C LEU A 68 -31.64 -15.44 1.73
N SER A 69 -30.41 -15.52 2.26
CA SER A 69 -29.56 -14.37 2.55
C SER A 69 -28.95 -13.73 1.29
N THR A 70 -28.48 -14.52 0.31
CA THR A 70 -27.92 -14.00 -0.96
C THR A 70 -29.00 -13.43 -1.87
N VAL A 71 -30.19 -14.03 -1.88
CA VAL A 71 -31.35 -13.58 -2.68
C VAL A 71 -32.08 -12.41 -2.00
N ALA A 72 -31.79 -12.14 -0.73
CA ALA A 72 -32.35 -11.01 0.01
C ALA A 72 -32.06 -9.66 -0.65
N THR A 73 -30.99 -9.53 -1.44
CA THR A 73 -30.61 -8.29 -2.13
C THR A 73 -31.31 -8.08 -3.47
N THR A 74 -31.93 -9.11 -4.08
CA THR A 74 -32.43 -9.05 -5.47
C THR A 74 -33.95 -9.10 -5.63
N ASP A 75 -34.74 -9.14 -4.53
CA ASP A 75 -36.22 -9.25 -4.48
C ASP A 75 -36.84 -10.46 -5.25
N ASP A 76 -36.00 -11.42 -5.63
CA ASP A 76 -36.34 -12.58 -6.45
C ASP A 76 -37.05 -13.71 -5.67
N VAL A 77 -37.97 -14.41 -6.32
CA VAL A 77 -38.58 -15.65 -5.79
C VAL A 77 -37.74 -16.86 -6.22
N ARG A 78 -37.17 -17.61 -5.27
CA ARG A 78 -36.36 -18.80 -5.56
C ARG A 78 -36.98 -20.09 -5.04
N SER A 79 -36.72 -21.18 -5.76
CA SER A 79 -37.13 -22.52 -5.35
C SER A 79 -36.27 -22.97 -4.17
N ILE A 80 -36.90 -23.47 -3.11
CA ILE A 80 -36.18 -24.01 -1.96
C ILE A 80 -35.75 -25.46 -2.26
N PRO A 81 -34.47 -25.82 -2.04
CA PRO A 81 -34.03 -27.20 -2.16
C PRO A 81 -34.61 -28.03 -0.99
N VAL A 82 -35.44 -29.02 -1.30
CA VAL A 82 -36.07 -29.90 -0.30
C VAL A 82 -35.33 -31.24 -0.25
N PRO A 83 -34.91 -31.73 0.94
CA PRO A 83 -34.33 -33.06 1.06
C PRO A 83 -35.29 -34.13 0.52
N PRO A 84 -34.81 -35.16 -0.20
CA PRO A 84 -35.67 -36.18 -0.80
C PRO A 84 -36.46 -37.03 0.21
N ASP A 85 -36.03 -37.03 1.47
CA ASP A 85 -36.58 -37.82 2.57
C ASP A 85 -37.27 -36.93 3.64
N ALA A 86 -37.61 -35.68 3.30
CA ALA A 86 -38.27 -34.73 4.19
C ALA A 86 -39.48 -34.08 3.50
N ASP A 87 -40.54 -33.84 4.28
CA ASP A 87 -41.67 -33.01 3.83
C ASP A 87 -41.38 -31.54 4.20
N ALA A 88 -41.40 -30.64 3.21
CA ALA A 88 -41.15 -29.22 3.44
C ALA A 88 -42.43 -28.38 3.44
N SER A 89 -42.56 -27.48 4.40
CA SER A 89 -43.68 -26.54 4.48
C SER A 89 -43.27 -25.18 5.03
N ILE A 90 -43.97 -24.12 4.62
CA ILE A 90 -43.88 -22.80 5.24
C ILE A 90 -45.15 -22.59 6.04
N VAL A 91 -45.02 -22.31 7.33
CA VAL A 91 -46.13 -22.05 8.25
C VAL A 91 -45.97 -20.71 8.92
N ASP A 92 -47.10 -20.12 9.28
CA ASP A 92 -47.15 -18.97 10.17
C ASP A 92 -46.91 -19.46 11.60
N ASP A 93 -45.76 -19.07 12.16
CA ASP A 93 -45.32 -19.38 13.51
C ASP A 93 -44.44 -18.21 13.97
N GLY A 94 -44.85 -17.51 15.02
CA GLY A 94 -44.10 -16.37 15.56
C GLY A 94 -44.50 -14.99 15.00
N GLU A 95 -44.74 -14.03 15.90
CA GLU A 95 -44.83 -12.59 15.61
C GLU A 95 -43.86 -11.83 16.53
N MET A 96 -43.08 -10.89 15.99
CA MET A 96 -42.20 -10.04 16.79
C MET A 96 -42.76 -8.63 16.95
N THR A 97 -42.92 -8.18 18.20
CA THR A 97 -43.31 -6.79 18.54
C THR A 97 -42.19 -6.09 19.30
N VAL A 98 -41.88 -4.84 18.92
CA VAL A 98 -40.86 -3.99 19.56
C VAL A 98 -41.52 -2.74 20.18
N SER A 99 -41.05 -2.30 21.34
CA SER A 99 -41.53 -1.11 22.05
C SER A 99 -40.42 -0.35 22.76
N TRP A 100 -40.41 0.98 22.59
CA TRP A 100 -39.57 1.92 23.34
C TRP A 100 -40.29 2.44 24.59
N TYR A 101 -39.60 2.48 25.73
CA TYR A 101 -40.17 2.92 27.00
C TYR A 101 -39.16 3.68 27.88
N ASN A 102 -39.63 4.24 28.99
CA ASN A 102 -38.82 4.94 30.00
C ASN A 102 -39.02 4.28 31.35
N GLU A 103 -38.14 4.56 32.33
CA GLU A 103 -38.23 4.03 33.70
C GLU A 103 -39.63 4.23 34.36
N SER A 104 -40.37 5.29 33.98
CA SER A 104 -41.71 5.54 34.51
C SER A 104 -42.83 4.65 33.95
N THR A 105 -42.52 3.78 32.98
CA THR A 105 -43.48 2.98 32.22
C THR A 105 -43.52 1.55 32.74
N ASP A 106 -44.48 1.24 33.63
CA ASP A 106 -44.66 -0.11 34.23
C ASP A 106 -45.06 -1.22 33.22
N LYS A 107 -45.39 -0.87 31.98
CA LYS A 107 -45.84 -1.80 30.93
C LYS A 107 -45.45 -1.30 29.54
N PRO A 108 -44.30 -1.72 29.01
CA PRO A 108 -43.76 -1.22 27.73
C PRO A 108 -44.76 -1.34 26.57
N PHE A 109 -45.40 -2.51 26.38
CA PHE A 109 -46.32 -2.71 25.25
C PHE A 109 -47.73 -2.10 25.40
N GLU A 110 -48.13 -1.67 26.60
CA GLU A 110 -49.44 -1.00 26.81
C GLU A 110 -49.32 0.52 26.84
N ASN A 111 -48.20 1.04 27.37
CA ASN A 111 -48.03 2.46 27.69
C ASN A 111 -46.75 3.08 27.07
N GLY A 112 -45.89 2.26 26.46
CA GLY A 112 -44.72 2.70 25.72
C GLY A 112 -45.05 3.04 24.26
N CYS A 113 -44.02 3.44 23.52
CA CYS A 113 -44.09 3.64 22.08
C CYS A 113 -43.90 2.29 21.39
N VAL A 114 -44.99 1.65 20.99
CA VAL A 114 -44.96 0.37 20.26
C VAL A 114 -44.79 0.66 18.78
N ALA A 115 -43.91 -0.09 18.10
CA ALA A 115 -43.76 -0.03 16.67
C ALA A 115 -45.11 -0.31 15.96
N PRO A 116 -45.41 0.34 14.82
CA PRO A 116 -46.67 0.10 14.11
C PRO A 116 -46.88 -1.38 13.79
N VAL A 117 -48.13 -1.86 13.85
CA VAL A 117 -48.51 -3.27 13.60
C VAL A 117 -48.14 -3.77 12.19
N ASN A 118 -47.87 -2.83 11.28
CA ASN A 118 -47.48 -3.15 9.90
C ASN A 118 -45.98 -3.45 9.78
N THR A 119 -45.21 -3.18 10.84
CA THR A 119 -43.76 -3.34 10.96
C THR A 119 -43.38 -4.41 11.98
N SER A 120 -44.24 -4.70 12.97
CA SER A 120 -44.21 -5.97 13.71
C SER A 120 -44.65 -7.09 12.77
N GLY A 121 -43.71 -7.91 12.33
CA GLY A 121 -43.96 -8.87 11.26
C GLY A 121 -44.16 -10.30 11.77
N GLU A 122 -45.00 -11.04 11.04
CA GLU A 122 -45.04 -12.50 11.05
C GLU A 122 -43.63 -13.01 10.70
N LEU A 123 -43.04 -13.81 11.58
CA LEU A 123 -41.68 -14.34 11.36
C LEU A 123 -41.68 -15.43 10.28
N ASN A 124 -42.78 -16.18 10.17
CA ASN A 124 -42.92 -17.40 9.38
C ASN A 124 -41.80 -18.43 9.66
N ALA A 125 -42.12 -19.71 9.46
CA ALA A 125 -41.19 -20.79 9.71
C ALA A 125 -41.17 -21.75 8.52
N LEU A 126 -39.99 -21.97 7.95
CA LEU A 126 -39.75 -23.00 6.95
C LEU A 126 -39.36 -24.28 7.68
N LYS A 127 -40.19 -25.31 7.55
CA LYS A 127 -40.06 -26.60 8.26
C LYS A 127 -39.65 -27.70 7.30
N TYR A 128 -38.71 -28.54 7.73
CA TYR A 128 -38.46 -29.88 7.20
C TYR A 128 -38.87 -30.92 8.25
N ASP A 129 -39.96 -31.64 7.97
CA ASP A 129 -40.46 -32.73 8.79
C ASP A 129 -39.76 -34.04 8.40
N LEU A 130 -39.04 -34.66 9.35
CA LEU A 130 -38.35 -35.94 9.16
C LEU A 130 -39.23 -37.12 9.61
N GLU A 131 -38.99 -38.30 9.05
CA GLU A 131 -39.77 -39.51 9.33
C GLU A 131 -39.74 -39.95 10.81
N ASP A 132 -38.70 -39.55 11.56
CA ASP A 132 -38.51 -39.88 12.98
C ASP A 132 -39.23 -38.92 13.94
N GLY A 133 -39.91 -37.90 13.41
CA GLY A 133 -40.62 -36.86 14.17
C GLY A 133 -39.76 -35.66 14.59
N THR A 134 -38.51 -35.58 14.11
CA THR A 134 -37.68 -34.38 14.24
C THR A 134 -38.09 -33.34 13.19
N GLU A 135 -38.21 -32.07 13.59
CA GLU A 135 -38.39 -30.94 12.67
C GLU A 135 -37.11 -30.10 12.63
N ILE A 136 -36.63 -29.76 11.43
CA ILE A 136 -35.58 -28.75 11.23
C ILE A 136 -36.24 -27.49 10.68
N VAL A 137 -36.03 -26.36 11.35
CA VAL A 137 -36.83 -25.16 11.12
C VAL A 137 -35.94 -23.96 10.91
N HIS A 138 -36.22 -23.15 9.89
CA HIS A 138 -35.63 -21.83 9.70
C HIS A 138 -36.66 -20.75 10.03
N GLN A 139 -36.30 -19.82 10.93
CA GLN A 139 -37.15 -18.71 11.38
C GLN A 139 -36.26 -17.57 11.88
N ALA A 140 -36.58 -16.33 11.50
CA ALA A 140 -35.87 -15.11 11.93
C ALA A 140 -34.36 -15.06 11.58
N GLY A 141 -33.90 -15.86 10.62
CA GLY A 141 -32.48 -16.01 10.29
C GLY A 141 -31.72 -17.00 11.18
N GLY A 142 -32.41 -17.73 12.06
CA GLY A 142 -31.85 -18.84 12.82
C GLY A 142 -32.36 -20.20 12.32
N ILE A 143 -31.57 -21.25 12.58
CA ILE A 143 -31.94 -22.65 12.31
C ILE A 143 -32.15 -23.36 13.65
N TRP A 144 -33.29 -24.01 13.81
CA TRP A 144 -33.74 -24.65 15.02
C TRP A 144 -34.01 -26.13 14.77
N LYS A 145 -33.70 -26.98 15.76
CA LYS A 145 -34.13 -28.37 15.83
C LYS A 145 -35.28 -28.47 16.81
N HIS A 146 -36.43 -28.96 16.37
CA HIS A 146 -37.55 -29.28 17.25
C HIS A 146 -37.77 -30.80 17.30
N THR A 147 -38.12 -31.28 18.48
CA THR A 147 -38.53 -32.65 18.75
C THR A 147 -39.74 -32.58 19.69
N ASP A 148 -40.51 -33.67 19.81
CA ASP A 148 -41.68 -33.79 20.70
C ASP A 148 -41.49 -33.26 22.14
N SER A 149 -40.25 -33.15 22.62
CA SER A 149 -39.94 -32.73 23.99
C SER A 149 -39.04 -31.51 24.15
N SER A 150 -38.42 -30.99 23.08
CA SER A 150 -37.47 -29.88 23.19
C SER A 150 -37.14 -29.23 21.85
N SER A 151 -36.88 -27.93 21.88
CA SER A 151 -36.30 -27.15 20.78
C SER A 151 -34.87 -26.74 21.14
N THR A 152 -33.94 -26.78 20.19
CA THR A 152 -32.55 -26.32 20.37
C THR A 152 -32.06 -25.55 19.15
N VAL A 153 -31.21 -24.54 19.35
CA VAL A 153 -30.58 -23.80 18.26
C VAL A 153 -29.51 -24.67 17.55
N ILE A 154 -29.49 -24.63 16.21
CA ILE A 154 -28.45 -25.21 15.35
C ILE A 154 -27.58 -24.09 14.77
N SER A 155 -28.23 -23.03 14.26
CA SER A 155 -27.60 -21.80 13.78
C SER A 155 -28.29 -20.61 14.43
N GLU A 156 -27.51 -19.66 14.91
CA GLU A 156 -27.98 -18.53 15.71
C GLU A 156 -28.51 -17.40 14.81
N PRO A 157 -29.65 -16.78 15.17
CA PRO A 157 -30.06 -15.50 14.59
C PRO A 157 -29.00 -14.39 14.79
N ASN A 158 -29.08 -13.32 14.01
CA ASN A 158 -28.20 -12.15 14.20
C ASN A 158 -28.78 -11.14 15.21
N ILE A 159 -28.84 -11.56 16.48
CA ILE A 159 -29.25 -10.73 17.61
C ILE A 159 -28.13 -10.71 18.64
N ALA A 160 -27.66 -9.53 19.02
CA ALA A 160 -26.58 -9.38 19.99
C ALA A 160 -26.70 -8.07 20.77
N TYR A 161 -26.28 -8.09 22.03
CA TYR A 161 -26.15 -6.91 22.88
C TYR A 161 -24.71 -6.75 23.35
N THR A 162 -24.18 -5.54 23.25
CA THR A 162 -22.84 -5.20 23.73
C THR A 162 -22.90 -3.99 24.67
N ASN A 163 -22.26 -4.11 25.83
CA ASN A 163 -22.07 -3.01 26.77
C ASN A 163 -20.58 -2.94 27.16
N ALA A 164 -19.95 -1.79 26.94
CA ALA A 164 -18.56 -1.58 27.33
C ALA A 164 -18.48 -1.45 28.86
N SER A 165 -17.63 -2.26 29.51
CA SER A 165 -17.59 -2.34 30.97
C SER A 165 -17.32 -0.97 31.62
N GLY A 166 -18.35 -0.36 32.21
CA GLY A 166 -18.26 0.94 32.88
C GLY A 166 -19.21 2.01 32.34
N GLU A 167 -19.85 1.79 31.20
CA GLU A 167 -20.82 2.73 30.63
C GLU A 167 -22.27 2.40 31.02
N LYS A 168 -23.12 3.42 31.07
CA LYS A 168 -24.57 3.28 31.32
C LYS A 168 -25.38 3.07 30.02
N THR A 169 -24.69 2.90 28.90
CA THR A 169 -25.29 2.82 27.58
C THR A 169 -24.74 1.63 26.81
N GLY A 170 -25.63 0.74 26.36
CA GLY A 170 -25.27 -0.41 25.54
C GLY A 170 -25.87 -0.34 24.13
N SER A 171 -25.31 -1.10 23.20
CA SER A 171 -25.78 -1.19 21.81
C SER A 171 -26.49 -2.52 21.57
N LEU A 172 -27.66 -2.47 20.93
CA LEU A 172 -28.45 -3.62 20.54
C LEU A 172 -28.45 -3.78 19.01
N ARG A 173 -27.95 -4.92 18.53
CA ARG A 173 -28.15 -5.37 17.15
C ARG A 173 -29.30 -6.36 17.13
N LEU A 174 -30.38 -6.01 16.43
CA LEU A 174 -31.58 -6.84 16.28
C LEU A 174 -31.92 -6.96 14.80
N GLN A 175 -31.29 -7.91 14.11
CA GLN A 175 -31.54 -8.21 12.70
C GLN A 175 -32.36 -9.49 12.58
N VAL A 176 -33.57 -9.38 12.03
CA VAL A 176 -34.55 -10.45 12.01
C VAL A 176 -35.03 -10.66 10.59
N MET A 177 -34.63 -11.78 9.97
CA MET A 177 -35.06 -12.11 8.61
C MET A 177 -36.52 -12.57 8.61
N GLN A 178 -37.39 -11.84 7.92
CA GLN A 178 -38.77 -12.24 7.65
C GLN A 178 -38.91 -12.76 6.22
N PHE A 179 -39.73 -13.78 5.99
CA PHE A 179 -40.03 -14.28 4.65
C PHE A 179 -41.50 -14.66 4.49
N GLU A 180 -41.97 -14.70 3.25
CA GLU A 180 -43.33 -15.07 2.88
C GLU A 180 -43.33 -16.23 1.90
N LYS A 181 -44.49 -16.89 1.75
CA LYS A 181 -44.65 -17.97 0.78
C LYS A 181 -44.65 -17.41 -0.66
N GLY A 182 -43.69 -17.85 -1.47
CA GLY A 182 -43.61 -17.54 -2.90
C GLY A 182 -44.50 -18.46 -3.75
N ASP A 183 -44.83 -18.03 -4.97
CA ASP A 183 -45.55 -18.84 -5.97
C ASP A 183 -44.74 -18.91 -7.28
N ILE A 184 -44.28 -20.11 -7.65
CA ILE A 184 -43.49 -20.35 -8.88
C ILE A 184 -44.33 -21.15 -9.93
N GLY A 185 -45.65 -21.32 -9.74
CA GLY A 185 -46.54 -21.89 -10.75
C GLY A 185 -46.41 -23.40 -11.03
N ASP A 186 -45.34 -24.04 -10.58
CA ASP A 186 -45.19 -25.49 -10.46
C ASP A 186 -45.24 -25.90 -8.98
N SER A 187 -45.58 -27.16 -8.68
CA SER A 187 -45.86 -27.67 -7.32
C SER A 187 -44.67 -27.69 -6.35
N ARG A 188 -43.65 -26.85 -6.55
CA ARG A 188 -42.43 -26.72 -5.75
C ARG A 188 -42.62 -25.67 -4.66
N LEU A 189 -42.00 -25.89 -3.50
CA LEU A 189 -42.01 -24.93 -2.40
C LEU A 189 -41.09 -23.75 -2.75
N ALA A 190 -41.59 -22.53 -2.56
CA ALA A 190 -40.86 -21.30 -2.78
C ALA A 190 -41.08 -20.37 -1.59
N ALA A 191 -40.04 -19.67 -1.18
CA ALA A 191 -40.08 -18.58 -0.22
C ALA A 191 -39.53 -17.32 -0.87
N LYS A 192 -40.02 -16.17 -0.40
CA LYS A 192 -39.51 -14.85 -0.76
C LYS A 192 -39.11 -14.16 0.54
N ALA A 193 -37.84 -13.76 0.66
CA ALA A 193 -37.42 -12.91 1.77
C ALA A 193 -38.16 -11.56 1.69
N ASN A 194 -38.66 -11.05 2.81
CA ASN A 194 -39.36 -9.77 2.88
C ASN A 194 -38.43 -8.72 3.49
N TRP A 195 -37.58 -8.14 2.64
CA TRP A 195 -36.65 -7.10 3.04
C TRP A 195 -37.38 -5.84 3.48
N ASP A 196 -38.45 -5.42 2.77
CA ASP A 196 -39.20 -4.22 3.13
C ASP A 196 -39.68 -4.24 4.57
N LYS A 197 -40.16 -5.39 5.06
CA LYS A 197 -40.55 -5.53 6.47
C LYS A 197 -39.36 -5.67 7.42
N THR A 198 -38.30 -6.37 7.00
CA THR A 198 -37.07 -6.52 7.79
C THR A 198 -36.37 -5.18 7.99
N ALA A 199 -36.15 -4.43 6.90
CA ALA A 199 -35.59 -3.08 6.90
C ALA A 199 -36.52 -2.08 7.58
N ALA A 200 -37.83 -2.18 7.44
CA ALA A 200 -38.73 -1.30 8.19
C ALA A 200 -38.71 -1.60 9.69
N LEU A 201 -38.50 -2.86 10.11
CA LEU A 201 -38.32 -3.22 11.51
C LEU A 201 -36.99 -2.69 12.04
N THR A 202 -35.89 -2.89 11.31
CA THR A 202 -34.57 -2.32 11.61
C THR A 202 -34.62 -0.79 11.64
N GLU A 203 -35.28 -0.15 10.67
CA GLU A 203 -35.48 1.30 10.62
C GLU A 203 -36.37 1.78 11.78
N GLU A 204 -37.37 1.05 12.28
CA GLU A 204 -38.11 1.44 13.48
C GLU A 204 -37.27 1.28 14.78
N ILE A 205 -36.33 0.33 14.80
CA ILE A 205 -35.37 0.15 15.90
C ILE A 205 -34.33 1.29 15.86
N GLU A 206 -33.82 1.65 14.69
CA GLU A 206 -32.75 2.64 14.51
C GLU A 206 -33.27 4.09 14.41
N LYS A 207 -34.44 4.30 13.78
CA LYS A 207 -34.97 5.61 13.39
C LYS A 207 -36.38 5.85 13.95
N LYS A 208 -36.45 6.58 15.06
CA LYS A 208 -37.55 7.53 15.31
C LYS A 208 -37.24 8.57 16.38
N ARG A 209 -37.03 9.81 15.92
CA ARG A 209 -37.05 11.06 16.71
C ARG A 209 -38.39 11.35 17.43
N SER A 210 -39.43 10.51 17.32
CA SER A 210 -40.75 10.76 17.93
C SER A 210 -40.98 10.03 19.25
N CYS A 211 -40.13 9.09 19.64
CA CYS A 211 -40.31 8.28 20.84
C CYS A 211 -39.15 8.51 21.81
N ASN A 212 -39.42 9.27 22.88
CA ASN A 212 -38.45 9.66 23.90
C ASN A 212 -38.14 8.52 24.88
N GLY A 213 -38.06 7.27 24.42
CA GLY A 213 -37.78 6.10 25.27
C GLY A 213 -36.27 5.84 25.37
N GLU A 214 -35.75 5.73 26.59
CA GLU A 214 -34.35 5.36 26.88
C GLU A 214 -34.11 3.84 26.87
N ASN A 215 -35.20 3.07 27.06
CA ASN A 215 -35.18 1.61 27.18
C ASN A 215 -35.94 0.97 26.02
N ILE A 216 -35.59 -0.27 25.67
CA ILE A 216 -36.25 -1.05 24.62
C ILE A 216 -36.79 -2.37 25.18
N ALA A 217 -37.97 -2.77 24.72
CA ALA A 217 -38.55 -4.07 25.00
C ALA A 217 -38.98 -4.72 23.67
N PHE A 218 -38.79 -6.03 23.54
CA PHE A 218 -39.36 -6.78 22.43
C PHE A 218 -39.90 -8.13 22.90
N ARG A 219 -40.90 -8.64 22.18
CA ARG A 219 -41.50 -9.94 22.46
C ARG A 219 -41.73 -10.73 21.19
N ILE A 220 -41.53 -12.03 21.28
CA ILE A 220 -41.83 -13.01 20.24
C ILE A 220 -43.02 -13.80 20.74
N GLU A 221 -44.18 -13.62 20.11
CA GLU A 221 -45.47 -14.21 20.46
C GLU A 221 -45.84 -15.33 19.48
N ASP A 222 -46.77 -16.21 19.87
CA ASP A 222 -47.35 -17.25 19.01
C ASP A 222 -46.31 -18.16 18.31
N THR A 223 -45.18 -18.46 18.97
CA THR A 223 -44.14 -19.37 18.44
C THR A 223 -44.12 -20.73 19.14
N THR A 224 -43.99 -21.79 18.33
CA THR A 224 -43.78 -23.17 18.80
C THR A 224 -42.37 -23.37 19.39
N TYR A 225 -41.40 -22.49 19.08
CA TYR A 225 -39.99 -22.64 19.49
C TYR A 225 -39.60 -21.77 20.69
N GLN A 226 -40.57 -21.37 21.52
CA GLN A 226 -40.37 -20.52 22.70
C GLN A 226 -39.19 -20.95 23.58
N ASP A 227 -39.03 -22.25 23.81
CA ASP A 227 -37.94 -22.78 24.65
C ASP A 227 -36.55 -22.47 24.06
N ALA A 228 -36.38 -22.65 22.76
CA ALA A 228 -35.12 -22.36 22.08
C ALA A 228 -34.85 -20.86 22.00
N TRP A 229 -35.88 -20.05 21.71
CA TRP A 229 -35.79 -18.60 21.72
C TRP A 229 -35.36 -18.04 23.07
N TYR A 230 -35.95 -18.55 24.15
CA TYR A 230 -35.58 -18.12 25.50
C TYR A 230 -34.13 -18.48 25.84
N ASP A 231 -33.72 -19.72 25.54
CA ASP A 231 -32.36 -20.17 25.86
C ASP A 231 -31.31 -19.41 25.03
N TYR A 232 -31.58 -19.17 23.75
CA TYR A 232 -30.72 -18.38 22.86
C TYR A 232 -30.62 -16.92 23.31
N LEU A 233 -31.75 -16.20 23.49
CA LEU A 233 -31.72 -14.78 23.85
C LEU A 233 -31.06 -14.54 25.21
N LYS A 234 -31.17 -15.50 26.13
CA LYS A 234 -30.49 -15.46 27.43
C LYS A 234 -28.98 -15.46 27.30
N ASP A 235 -28.46 -16.19 26.33
CA ASP A 235 -27.03 -16.26 26.04
C ASP A 235 -26.58 -15.06 25.20
N ALA A 236 -27.25 -14.82 24.07
CA ALA A 236 -26.93 -13.78 23.08
C ALA A 236 -27.00 -12.35 23.63
N LEU A 237 -27.88 -12.09 24.60
CA LEU A 237 -28.01 -10.79 25.25
C LEU A 237 -27.29 -10.72 26.61
N GLY A 238 -26.63 -11.80 27.04
CA GLY A 238 -25.89 -11.82 28.30
C GLY A 238 -26.76 -11.57 29.54
N ALA A 239 -27.99 -12.10 29.60
CA ALA A 239 -28.91 -11.85 30.73
C ALA A 239 -28.45 -12.43 32.10
N ASN A 240 -27.32 -13.15 32.14
CA ASN A 240 -26.66 -13.53 33.40
C ASN A 240 -25.44 -12.64 33.73
N GLU A 241 -25.03 -11.77 32.81
CA GLU A 241 -23.87 -10.88 32.86
C GLU A 241 -24.28 -9.42 33.06
N TYR A 242 -25.37 -9.00 32.42
CA TYR A 242 -25.92 -7.64 32.44
C TYR A 242 -27.20 -7.59 33.29
N ASP A 243 -27.21 -6.77 34.33
CA ASP A 243 -28.36 -6.59 35.22
C ASP A 243 -29.49 -5.80 34.54
N GLU A 244 -29.15 -5.03 33.49
CA GLU A 244 -30.04 -4.23 32.66
C GLU A 244 -30.82 -5.03 31.60
N VAL A 245 -30.57 -6.33 31.47
CA VAL A 245 -31.26 -7.22 30.52
C VAL A 245 -32.16 -8.20 31.28
N GLU A 246 -33.47 -8.07 31.13
CA GLU A 246 -34.45 -9.02 31.67
C GLU A 246 -35.11 -9.84 30.57
N ILE A 247 -35.13 -11.17 30.74
CA ILE A 247 -35.78 -12.10 29.81
C ILE A 247 -36.74 -13.03 30.55
N ALA A 248 -37.99 -13.05 30.11
CA ALA A 248 -39.07 -13.81 30.73
C ALA A 248 -39.85 -14.65 29.72
N ARG A 249 -40.31 -15.82 30.18
CA ARG A 249 -41.32 -16.63 29.46
C ARG A 249 -42.71 -16.22 29.92
N ILE A 250 -43.56 -15.81 29.00
CA ILE A 250 -44.95 -15.48 29.27
C ILE A 250 -45.82 -16.55 28.61
N GLY A 251 -46.58 -17.30 29.42
CA GLY A 251 -47.38 -18.41 28.87
C GLY A 251 -46.53 -19.54 28.27
N SER A 252 -47.04 -20.19 27.23
CA SER A 252 -46.41 -21.34 26.56
C SER A 252 -45.90 -21.04 25.14
N ASP A 253 -46.04 -19.79 24.69
CA ASP A 253 -45.86 -19.37 23.30
C ASP A 253 -45.20 -17.98 23.18
N THR A 254 -44.85 -17.32 24.29
CA THR A 254 -44.28 -15.96 24.28
C THR A 254 -42.95 -15.86 25.02
N VAL A 255 -41.95 -15.23 24.38
CA VAL A 255 -40.70 -14.78 25.01
C VAL A 255 -40.68 -13.27 25.05
N HIS A 256 -40.36 -12.69 26.20
CA HIS A 256 -40.32 -11.25 26.43
C HIS A 256 -38.92 -10.84 26.89
N VAL A 257 -38.38 -9.79 26.27
CA VAL A 257 -37.09 -9.16 26.58
C VAL A 257 -37.30 -7.68 26.89
N GLU A 258 -36.67 -7.20 27.97
CA GLU A 258 -36.54 -5.79 28.32
C GLU A 258 -35.04 -5.46 28.48
N ILE A 259 -34.59 -4.35 27.90
CA ILE A 259 -33.21 -3.85 28.02
C ILE A 259 -33.24 -2.36 28.39
N GLU A 260 -32.59 -2.01 29.49
CA GLU A 260 -32.49 -0.63 29.98
C GLU A 260 -31.26 0.10 29.41
N GLY A 261 -31.36 1.43 29.24
CA GLY A 261 -30.21 2.28 28.92
C GLY A 261 -29.67 2.13 27.49
N ILE A 262 -30.50 1.83 26.49
CA ILE A 262 -30.05 1.77 25.09
C ILE A 262 -29.82 3.18 24.50
N ARG A 263 -30.47 4.22 25.04
CA ARG A 263 -30.32 5.61 24.58
C ARG A 263 -30.07 6.58 25.74
N ARG A 264 -29.19 7.56 25.54
CA ARG A 264 -29.14 8.78 26.37
C ARG A 264 -30.14 9.79 25.82
N THR A 265 -31.07 10.27 26.65
CA THR A 265 -31.77 11.53 26.36
C THR A 265 -31.12 12.67 27.13
N ASP A 266 -29.92 13.05 26.67
CA ASP A 266 -29.42 14.39 26.96
C ASP A 266 -30.33 15.39 26.22
N GLY A 267 -30.50 16.63 26.72
CA GLY A 267 -31.44 17.62 26.17
C GLY A 267 -31.23 17.90 24.67
N PRO A 268 -32.13 18.65 23.99
CA PRO A 268 -31.97 18.90 22.56
C PRO A 268 -30.66 19.65 22.29
N VAL A 269 -29.62 18.92 21.89
CA VAL A 269 -28.39 19.47 21.33
C VAL A 269 -28.78 20.21 20.06
N SER A 270 -28.64 21.53 20.06
CA SER A 270 -29.04 22.33 18.91
C SER A 270 -27.86 22.71 18.05
N ILE A 271 -26.69 23.06 18.61
CA ILE A 271 -25.50 23.47 17.84
C ILE A 271 -24.28 22.65 18.24
N ILE A 272 -23.72 21.91 17.28
CA ILE A 272 -22.51 21.07 17.45
C ILE A 272 -21.29 21.70 16.78
N VAL A 273 -20.09 21.32 17.24
CA VAL A 273 -18.82 21.59 16.59
C VAL A 273 -18.54 20.47 15.58
N LYS A 274 -18.58 20.80 14.30
CA LYS A 274 -18.45 19.82 13.22
C LYS A 274 -16.99 19.55 12.83
N GLU A 275 -16.16 20.58 12.87
CA GLU A 275 -14.80 20.52 12.32
C GLU A 275 -13.93 21.58 12.99
N ASP A 276 -12.74 21.21 13.49
CA ASP A 276 -11.67 22.16 13.79
C ASP A 276 -10.92 22.53 12.50
N ARG A 277 -10.66 23.83 12.31
CA ARG A 277 -9.95 24.36 11.14
C ARG A 277 -8.68 25.11 11.50
N GLY A 278 -8.14 24.83 12.69
CA GLY A 278 -6.85 25.35 13.09
C GLY A 278 -6.91 26.81 13.55
N ILE A 279 -5.72 27.35 13.77
CA ILE A 279 -5.54 28.79 13.98
C ILE A 279 -5.36 29.54 12.66
N ARG A 280 -5.94 30.74 12.59
CA ARG A 280 -5.94 31.59 11.39
C ARG A 280 -5.47 33.01 11.68
N ALA A 281 -4.86 33.61 10.67
CA ALA A 281 -4.46 35.00 10.69
C ALA A 281 -5.68 35.94 10.60
N PRO A 282 -5.55 37.24 10.93
CA PRO A 282 -6.69 38.18 10.96
C PRO A 282 -7.40 38.36 9.61
N ASN A 283 -6.76 38.00 8.50
CA ASN A 283 -7.33 38.01 7.16
C ASN A 283 -8.12 36.73 6.80
N GLY A 284 -8.04 35.68 7.63
CA GLY A 284 -8.70 34.39 7.42
C GLY A 284 -7.80 33.30 6.81
N ASP A 285 -6.52 33.59 6.56
CA ASP A 285 -5.58 32.60 6.04
C ASP A 285 -5.17 31.62 7.15
N PRO A 286 -4.98 30.32 6.85
CA PRO A 286 -4.37 29.36 7.79
C PRO A 286 -2.99 29.85 8.24
N ILE A 287 -2.64 29.59 9.51
CA ILE A 287 -1.28 29.77 10.00
C ILE A 287 -0.62 28.39 10.00
N GLU A 288 0.22 28.14 8.99
CA GLU A 288 0.92 26.87 8.80
C GLU A 288 2.44 27.14 8.68
N PRO A 289 3.29 26.53 9.54
CA PRO A 289 2.92 25.74 10.72
C PRO A 289 2.18 26.60 11.79
N PRO A 290 1.44 26.00 12.75
CA PRO A 290 0.67 26.73 13.76
C PRO A 290 1.57 27.37 14.82
N VAL A 291 2.32 28.39 14.41
CA VAL A 291 3.32 29.09 15.21
C VAL A 291 2.86 30.54 15.40
N ILE A 292 2.77 30.96 16.66
CA ILE A 292 2.31 32.29 17.05
C ILE A 292 3.44 33.04 17.76
N ASP A 293 3.74 34.26 17.27
CA ASP A 293 4.61 35.17 17.99
C ASP A 293 3.82 36.03 19.01
N GLY A 294 4.51 36.56 20.02
CA GLY A 294 3.88 37.39 21.07
C GLY A 294 3.42 38.79 20.66
N SER A 295 3.36 39.09 19.37
CA SER A 295 2.83 40.32 18.78
C SER A 295 1.68 40.06 17.79
N GLN A 296 1.46 38.81 17.39
CA GLN A 296 0.46 38.41 16.42
C GLN A 296 -0.92 38.19 17.04
N LEU A 297 -1.95 38.76 16.41
CA LEU A 297 -3.34 38.40 16.67
C LEU A 297 -3.67 37.15 15.85
N PHE A 298 -4.35 36.19 16.45
CA PHE A 298 -4.84 35.01 15.76
C PHE A 298 -6.28 34.69 16.15
N ARG A 299 -6.92 33.85 15.34
CA ARG A 299 -8.29 33.35 15.53
C ARG A 299 -8.27 31.84 15.59
N VAL A 300 -9.21 31.25 16.31
CA VAL A 300 -9.49 29.82 16.21
C VAL A 300 -10.64 29.65 15.22
N ALA A 301 -10.43 28.83 14.19
CA ALA A 301 -11.40 28.61 13.13
C ALA A 301 -12.09 27.26 13.31
N THR A 302 -13.40 27.23 13.15
CA THR A 302 -14.19 26.00 13.30
C THR A 302 -15.45 26.06 12.45
N VAL A 303 -15.98 24.91 12.08
CA VAL A 303 -17.32 24.77 11.48
C VAL A 303 -18.28 24.31 12.55
N ILE A 304 -19.36 25.05 12.73
CA ILE A 304 -20.45 24.68 13.63
C ILE A 304 -21.74 24.46 12.84
N GLU A 305 -22.58 23.54 13.30
CA GLU A 305 -23.82 23.16 12.64
C GLU A 305 -24.99 23.09 13.63
N ASN A 306 -26.12 23.70 13.26
CA ASN A 306 -27.36 23.50 14.01
C ASN A 306 -28.06 22.21 13.57
N VAL A 307 -27.93 21.15 14.36
CA VAL A 307 -28.58 19.84 14.16
C VAL A 307 -29.98 19.74 14.80
N GLY A 308 -30.37 20.78 15.55
CA GLY A 308 -31.69 20.94 16.16
C GLY A 308 -32.79 21.33 15.17
N ASP A 309 -34.04 21.30 15.64
CA ASP A 309 -35.25 21.58 14.84
C ASP A 309 -35.76 23.02 14.96
N THR A 310 -35.09 23.86 15.75
CA THR A 310 -35.41 25.30 15.88
C THR A 310 -34.19 26.20 15.66
N THR A 311 -34.44 27.47 15.33
CA THR A 311 -33.37 28.48 15.26
C THR A 311 -32.90 28.81 16.66
N GLU A 312 -31.62 28.59 16.93
CA GLU A 312 -31.01 28.81 18.24
C GLU A 312 -29.84 29.81 18.16
N GLU A 313 -29.52 30.40 19.30
CA GLU A 313 -28.43 31.35 19.47
C GLU A 313 -27.63 30.89 20.68
N GLN A 314 -26.38 30.50 20.45
CA GLN A 314 -25.49 29.96 21.48
C GLN A 314 -24.16 30.70 21.53
N GLN A 315 -23.52 30.65 22.69
CA GLN A 315 -22.14 31.09 22.86
C GLN A 315 -21.17 29.98 22.44
N ILE A 316 -20.23 30.36 21.58
CA ILE A 316 -19.10 29.52 21.16
C ILE A 316 -17.87 30.05 21.87
N THR A 317 -17.22 29.21 22.66
CA THR A 317 -16.04 29.58 23.46
C THR A 317 -14.83 28.82 22.94
N ALA A 318 -13.78 29.53 22.55
CA ALA A 318 -12.47 28.92 22.37
C ALA A 318 -11.62 29.16 23.62
N THR A 319 -10.93 28.13 24.07
CA THR A 319 -10.14 28.15 25.31
C THR A 319 -8.73 27.66 25.02
N ILE A 320 -7.72 28.45 25.39
CA ILE A 320 -6.31 28.05 25.37
C ILE A 320 -5.99 27.34 26.69
N LEU A 321 -5.38 26.16 26.57
CA LEU A 321 -5.07 25.23 27.63
C LEU A 321 -3.55 25.05 27.74
N ASP A 322 -3.06 24.97 28.98
CA ASP A 322 -1.70 24.58 29.36
C ASP A 322 -1.81 23.33 30.25
N ASP A 323 -1.36 22.18 29.74
CA ASP A 323 -1.53 20.86 30.37
C ASP A 323 -2.97 20.62 30.89
N GLY A 324 -3.95 20.88 30.01
CA GLY A 324 -5.39 20.74 30.31
C GLY A 324 -5.98 21.81 31.23
N THR A 325 -5.18 22.79 31.68
CA THR A 325 -5.64 23.90 32.53
C THR A 325 -5.91 25.16 31.69
N GLU A 326 -7.09 25.76 31.85
CA GLU A 326 -7.43 27.02 31.17
C GLU A 326 -6.45 28.15 31.52
N VAL A 327 -5.83 28.71 30.48
CA VAL A 327 -5.01 29.92 30.55
C VAL A 327 -5.85 31.15 30.23
N THR A 328 -6.61 31.08 29.14
CA THR A 328 -7.48 32.15 28.69
C THR A 328 -8.52 31.62 27.71
N SER A 329 -9.70 32.24 27.70
CA SER A 329 -10.79 31.95 26.79
C SER A 329 -11.30 33.23 26.14
N ASP A 330 -11.96 33.08 25.00
CA ASP A 330 -12.75 34.12 24.35
C ASP A 330 -14.05 33.51 23.80
N THR A 331 -15.10 34.31 23.69
CA THR A 331 -16.46 33.80 23.41
C THR A 331 -17.18 34.68 22.41
N GLU A 332 -17.86 34.06 21.44
CA GLU A 332 -18.67 34.75 20.42
C GLU A 332 -20.10 34.17 20.37
N SER A 333 -21.10 34.98 20.04
CA SER A 333 -22.50 34.54 20.00
C SER A 333 -22.95 34.28 18.57
N VAL A 334 -23.35 33.05 18.25
CA VAL A 334 -23.74 32.67 16.89
C VAL A 334 -25.20 32.21 16.86
N LYS A 335 -25.93 32.67 15.85
CA LYS A 335 -27.35 32.34 15.64
C LYS A 335 -27.54 31.52 14.37
N LEU A 336 -27.97 30.28 14.51
CA LEU A 336 -28.14 29.33 13.41
C LEU A 336 -29.59 28.86 13.30
N SER A 337 -30.09 28.78 12.06
CA SER A 337 -31.37 28.12 11.77
C SER A 337 -31.17 26.60 11.64
N PRO A 338 -32.23 25.77 11.72
CA PRO A 338 -32.11 24.31 11.57
C PRO A 338 -31.38 23.92 10.28
N GLY A 339 -30.38 23.05 10.39
CA GLY A 339 -29.49 22.63 9.30
C GLY A 339 -28.56 23.73 8.79
N GLY A 340 -28.49 24.88 9.47
CA GLY A 340 -27.59 25.97 9.14
C GLY A 340 -26.19 25.70 9.67
N THR A 341 -25.19 25.95 8.84
CA THR A 341 -23.77 25.85 9.18
C THR A 341 -23.13 27.24 9.16
N GLU A 342 -22.27 27.55 10.12
CA GLU A 342 -21.42 28.75 10.11
C GLU A 342 -19.94 28.33 10.17
N ASN A 343 -19.10 29.06 9.42
CA ASN A 343 -17.66 28.82 9.38
C ASN A 343 -16.93 29.97 10.06
N LEU A 344 -16.65 29.79 11.34
CA LEU A 344 -16.01 30.79 12.17
C LEU A 344 -14.54 30.93 11.77
N GLY A 345 -14.06 32.17 11.69
CA GLY A 345 -12.66 32.47 11.36
C GLY A 345 -12.29 32.50 9.87
N ARG A 346 -13.20 32.18 8.92
CA ARG A 346 -12.89 32.12 7.47
C ARG A 346 -12.79 33.46 6.75
N THR A 347 -13.55 34.49 7.14
CA THR A 347 -13.63 35.75 6.38
C THR A 347 -13.10 36.95 7.16
N ALA A 348 -12.47 37.91 6.46
CA ALA A 348 -12.08 39.17 7.05
C ALA A 348 -13.32 40.03 7.42
N GLY A 349 -13.82 39.87 8.64
CA GLY A 349 -14.87 40.71 9.25
C GLY A 349 -16.16 40.02 9.73
N GLY A 350 -16.23 38.68 9.77
CA GLY A 350 -17.31 37.90 10.40
C GLY A 350 -17.31 37.87 11.94
N ASP A 351 -18.15 37.03 12.54
CA ASP A 351 -18.18 36.77 13.98
C ASP A 351 -17.10 35.71 14.30
N PHE A 352 -16.22 35.96 15.28
CA PHE A 352 -15.14 35.02 15.62
C PHE A 352 -14.63 35.15 17.05
N VAL A 353 -14.13 34.03 17.54
CA VAL A 353 -13.30 33.98 18.74
C VAL A 353 -11.86 34.38 18.39
N GLN A 354 -11.35 35.45 19.00
CA GLN A 354 -10.06 36.04 18.66
C GLN A 354 -9.18 36.29 19.88
N PHE A 355 -7.90 35.94 19.75
CA PHE A 355 -6.91 36.16 20.79
C PHE A 355 -6.03 37.34 20.38
N GLU A 356 -6.23 38.48 21.05
CA GLU A 356 -5.35 39.63 20.92
C GLU A 356 -4.10 39.46 21.82
N PRO A 357 -2.89 39.89 21.38
CA PRO A 357 -1.67 39.77 22.17
C PRO A 357 -1.80 40.25 23.62
N GLY A 358 -2.57 41.33 23.86
CA GLY A 358 -2.78 41.86 25.21
C GLY A 358 -3.46 40.89 26.18
N ASN A 359 -4.21 39.91 25.68
CA ASN A 359 -5.01 38.97 26.48
C ASN A 359 -4.22 37.72 26.91
N PHE A 360 -3.23 37.31 26.11
CA PHE A 360 -2.47 36.07 26.33
C PHE A 360 -0.96 36.28 26.54
N LYS A 361 -0.33 37.36 26.04
CA LYS A 361 1.13 37.55 26.06
C LYS A 361 1.78 37.48 27.45
N HIS A 362 1.06 37.85 28.50
CA HIS A 362 1.56 37.79 29.88
C HIS A 362 1.20 36.49 30.62
N LYS A 363 0.51 35.58 29.93
CA LYS A 363 0.04 34.31 30.47
C LYS A 363 0.72 33.12 29.81
N LEU A 364 1.18 33.27 28.57
CA LEU A 364 1.96 32.27 27.84
C LEU A 364 3.46 32.54 28.01
N THR A 365 4.22 31.47 28.12
CA THR A 365 5.68 31.44 28.14
C THR A 365 6.20 31.10 26.75
N TYR A 366 7.21 31.85 26.28
CA TYR A 366 7.87 31.56 25.00
C TYR A 366 8.63 30.23 25.05
N GLY A 367 8.61 29.49 23.93
CA GLY A 367 9.25 28.17 23.83
C GLY A 367 8.33 27.00 24.20
N GLU A 368 7.03 27.24 24.40
CA GLU A 368 6.07 26.23 24.84
C GLU A 368 4.95 26.02 23.81
N THR A 369 4.42 24.81 23.76
CA THR A 369 3.26 24.43 22.94
C THR A 369 2.00 24.42 23.80
N TYR A 370 0.95 25.08 23.32
CA TYR A 370 -0.35 25.15 24.00
C TYR A 370 -1.39 24.42 23.18
N SER A 371 -2.37 23.83 23.87
CA SER A 371 -3.57 23.29 23.22
C SER A 371 -4.69 24.32 23.25
N TYR A 372 -5.68 24.18 22.37
CA TYR A 372 -6.93 24.91 22.44
C TYR A 372 -8.11 23.99 22.16
N THR A 373 -9.23 24.27 22.81
CA THR A 373 -10.52 23.60 22.55
C THR A 373 -11.55 24.64 22.13
N VAL A 374 -12.57 24.20 21.40
CA VAL A 374 -13.75 25.00 21.04
C VAL A 374 -14.98 24.27 21.52
N ALA A 375 -15.82 24.97 22.28
CA ALA A 375 -17.05 24.43 22.83
C ALA A 375 -18.25 25.33 22.53
N THR A 376 -19.39 24.72 22.28
CA THR A 376 -20.72 25.35 22.31
C THR A 376 -21.34 25.15 23.70
N GLU A 377 -22.62 25.52 23.88
CA GLU A 377 -23.32 25.21 25.14
C GLU A 377 -23.66 23.71 25.25
N ASP A 378 -23.69 22.99 24.12
CA ASP A 378 -24.14 21.59 24.03
C ASP A 378 -23.07 20.60 23.57
N ASP A 379 -21.94 21.06 23.04
CA ASP A 379 -20.92 20.23 22.39
C ASP A 379 -19.50 20.81 22.54
N GLU A 380 -18.46 19.98 22.44
CA GLU A 380 -17.05 20.40 22.53
C GLU A 380 -16.22 19.61 21.51
N LEU A 381 -15.14 20.19 21.00
CA LEU A 381 -14.18 19.47 20.16
C LEU A 381 -13.67 18.20 20.88
N ASP A 382 -13.85 17.05 20.25
CA ASP A 382 -13.35 15.77 20.75
C ASP A 382 -11.82 15.78 20.89
N ASP A 383 -11.12 16.39 19.93
CA ASP A 383 -9.67 16.53 19.89
C ASP A 383 -9.26 18.02 19.93
N PRO A 384 -8.60 18.48 21.00
CA PRO A 384 -8.07 19.84 21.07
C PRO A 384 -6.98 20.09 20.01
N GLY A 385 -7.05 21.22 19.32
CA GLY A 385 -5.97 21.68 18.45
C GLY A 385 -4.76 22.18 19.25
N SER A 386 -3.63 22.45 18.59
CA SER A 386 -2.43 22.97 19.25
C SER A 386 -1.68 24.02 18.44
N PHE A 387 -0.91 24.87 19.11
CA PHE A 387 -0.02 25.85 18.50
C PHE A 387 1.21 26.10 19.37
N TYR A 388 2.33 26.41 18.73
CA TYR A 388 3.58 26.77 19.42
C TYR A 388 3.68 28.29 19.61
N TYR A 389 4.12 28.72 20.80
CA TYR A 389 4.26 30.14 21.15
C TYR A 389 5.73 30.55 21.26
N GLY A 390 6.24 31.26 20.25
CA GLY A 390 7.66 31.62 20.12
C GLY A 390 7.94 33.12 20.18
N LYS A 391 9.22 33.48 20.37
CA LYS A 391 9.74 34.83 20.08
C LYS A 391 9.91 34.98 18.59
N LYS A 392 9.66 36.18 18.06
CA LYS A 392 9.81 36.42 16.63
C LYS A 392 11.28 36.27 16.19
N GLY A 393 11.52 35.47 15.15
CA GLY A 393 12.84 35.19 14.59
C GLY A 393 13.46 33.92 15.17
N THR A 394 14.77 33.77 15.04
CA THR A 394 15.58 32.77 15.76
C THR A 394 15.94 33.34 17.13
N GLU A 395 15.67 32.61 18.22
CA GLU A 395 16.17 33.02 19.53
C GLU A 395 16.40 31.82 20.44
N PHE A 396 17.55 31.82 21.11
CA PHE A 396 17.98 30.73 21.96
C PHE A 396 17.80 31.03 23.44
N ARG A 397 17.55 29.98 24.22
CA ARG A 397 17.50 29.99 25.68
C ARG A 397 18.33 28.82 26.20
N ILE A 398 19.21 29.09 27.18
CA ILE A 398 19.89 28.01 27.91
C ILE A 398 18.87 27.25 28.75
N VAL A 399 18.88 25.92 28.61
CA VAL A 399 18.09 24.99 29.41
C VAL A 399 18.91 24.52 30.60
N ASP A 400 20.17 24.12 30.36
CA ASP A 400 21.09 23.61 31.37
C ASP A 400 22.54 24.02 31.05
N PRO A 401 23.30 24.63 32.00
CA PRO A 401 22.89 25.06 33.33
C PRO A 401 22.03 26.33 33.32
N ALA A 402 20.86 26.27 33.98
CA ALA A 402 19.89 27.37 33.99
C ALA A 402 20.39 28.70 34.61
N ASP A 403 21.52 28.70 35.32
CA ASP A 403 22.15 29.90 35.88
C ASP A 403 23.29 30.47 35.03
N GLY A 404 23.59 29.86 33.89
CA GLY A 404 24.65 30.26 32.95
C GLY A 404 26.07 30.02 33.47
N THR A 405 26.24 29.30 34.58
CA THR A 405 27.59 28.93 35.08
C THR A 405 27.84 27.46 34.82
N ILE A 406 28.80 27.15 33.95
CA ILE A 406 29.18 25.78 33.61
C ILE A 406 30.26 25.30 34.58
N ASP A 407 30.02 24.15 35.22
CA ASP A 407 31.01 23.41 36.01
C ASP A 407 31.48 22.22 35.15
N PRO A 408 32.66 22.30 34.50
CA PRO A 408 33.10 21.25 33.59
C PRO A 408 33.24 19.92 34.32
N ASP A 409 32.76 18.83 33.71
CA ASP A 409 33.01 17.49 34.25
C ASP A 409 34.47 17.11 33.99
N VAL A 410 35.14 16.50 34.98
CA VAL A 410 36.59 16.27 34.93
C VAL A 410 36.87 14.79 35.14
N GLU A 411 37.16 14.10 34.05
CA GLU A 411 37.56 12.70 34.04
C GLU A 411 38.90 12.50 33.30
N ASP A 412 39.74 11.61 33.82
CA ASP A 412 40.97 11.08 33.18
C ASP A 412 41.96 12.07 32.53
N GLY A 413 41.96 13.34 32.94
CA GLY A 413 42.89 14.35 32.41
C GLY A 413 42.26 15.30 31.40
N ASN A 414 41.01 15.07 31.02
CA ASN A 414 40.20 15.96 30.21
C ASN A 414 39.18 16.72 31.09
N ALA A 415 38.62 17.79 30.54
CA ALA A 415 37.48 18.51 31.08
C ALA A 415 36.40 18.62 30.00
N THR A 416 35.18 18.21 30.32
CA THR A 416 34.03 18.25 29.42
C THR A 416 33.16 19.45 29.77
N ILE A 417 32.87 20.28 28.78
CA ILE A 417 32.00 21.46 28.90
C ILE A 417 30.72 21.13 28.11
N ASP A 418 29.59 21.01 28.81
CA ASP A 418 28.29 20.70 28.20
C ASP A 418 27.35 21.91 28.35
N LEU A 419 26.58 22.18 27.30
CA LEU A 419 25.56 23.24 27.29
C LEU A 419 24.33 22.80 26.50
N GLU A 420 23.16 22.80 27.16
CA GLU A 420 21.88 22.56 26.50
C GLU A 420 21.19 23.89 26.17
N VAL A 421 20.84 24.06 24.90
CA VAL A 421 20.15 25.24 24.36
C VAL A 421 18.83 24.85 23.68
N GLN A 422 17.83 25.71 23.80
CA GLN A 422 16.53 25.56 23.13
C GLN A 422 16.27 26.74 22.21
N ASN A 423 15.83 26.47 20.97
CA ASN A 423 15.30 27.50 20.09
C ASN A 423 13.89 27.89 20.54
N VAL A 424 13.78 29.01 21.27
CA VAL A 424 12.50 29.61 21.70
C VAL A 424 11.94 30.62 20.68
N GLY A 425 12.56 30.70 19.51
CA GLY A 425 12.14 31.49 18.35
C GLY A 425 10.96 30.88 17.60
N THR A 426 10.48 31.56 16.55
CA THR A 426 9.43 31.10 15.62
C THR A 426 10.00 30.64 14.27
N GLU A 427 11.30 30.76 14.06
CA GLU A 427 11.99 30.37 12.83
C GLU A 427 12.97 29.22 13.15
N ASN A 428 13.10 28.25 12.24
CA ASN A 428 14.10 27.20 12.33
C ASN A 428 15.49 27.79 12.09
N THR A 429 16.51 27.19 12.69
CA THR A 429 17.90 27.57 12.46
C THR A 429 18.65 26.47 11.72
N THR A 430 19.57 26.88 10.86
CA THR A 430 20.52 26.00 10.18
C THR A 430 21.91 26.62 10.34
N GLY A 431 22.82 25.96 11.05
CA GLY A 431 24.19 26.38 11.31
C GLY A 431 24.30 27.60 12.21
N GLU A 432 23.62 27.59 13.37
CA GLU A 432 23.88 28.64 14.35
C GLU A 432 25.15 28.33 15.13
N ASP A 433 26.07 29.30 15.12
CA ASP A 433 27.39 29.20 15.74
C ASP A 433 27.29 29.36 17.27
N ILE A 434 27.72 28.33 18.00
CA ILE A 434 27.94 28.37 19.44
C ILE A 434 29.44 28.32 19.71
N THR A 435 29.98 29.43 20.20
CA THR A 435 31.43 29.63 20.29
C THR A 435 31.91 29.58 21.74
N LEU A 436 32.92 28.75 22.01
CA LEU A 436 33.70 28.66 23.24
C LEU A 436 35.01 29.45 23.10
N GLU A 437 35.22 30.47 23.93
CA GLU A 437 36.45 31.29 23.95
C GLU A 437 37.12 31.21 25.33
N PHE A 438 38.46 31.05 25.37
CA PHE A 438 39.23 31.11 26.62
C PHE A 438 39.83 32.51 26.86
N ASP A 439 39.55 33.12 28.01
CA ASP A 439 39.81 34.55 28.29
C ASP A 439 41.28 35.01 28.12
N ASP A 440 42.24 34.11 28.37
CA ASP A 440 43.69 34.39 28.41
C ASP A 440 44.47 33.56 27.35
N LEU A 441 43.78 32.87 26.43
CA LEU A 441 44.38 32.05 25.38
C LEU A 441 43.86 32.51 24.01
N GLU A 442 44.68 32.43 22.96
CA GLU A 442 44.19 32.58 21.58
C GLU A 442 43.57 31.25 21.12
N PHE A 443 42.56 30.77 21.87
CA PHE A 443 41.81 29.55 21.58
C PHE A 443 40.32 29.88 21.56
N GLU A 444 39.70 29.57 20.43
CA GLU A 444 38.28 29.72 20.14
C GLU A 444 37.84 28.45 19.39
N ASP A 445 36.73 27.84 19.80
CA ASP A 445 36.13 26.71 19.11
C ASP A 445 34.64 26.97 18.88
N THR A 446 34.12 26.64 17.70
CA THR A 446 32.73 26.93 17.31
C THR A 446 32.03 25.65 16.90
N GLN A 447 30.91 25.36 17.56
CA GLN A 447 30.04 24.24 17.26
C GLN A 447 28.78 24.75 16.55
N ASN A 448 28.40 24.10 15.46
CA ASN A 448 27.18 24.43 14.72
C ASN A 448 26.00 23.64 15.25
N LEU A 449 24.84 24.29 15.41
CA LEU A 449 23.63 23.62 15.86
C LEU A 449 22.40 23.98 15.02
N ASP A 450 21.76 22.94 14.48
CA ASP A 450 20.50 23.01 13.75
C ASP A 450 19.34 22.74 14.70
N LEU A 451 18.57 23.78 15.04
CA LEU A 451 17.39 23.64 15.89
C LEU A 451 16.14 24.18 15.22
N ASN A 452 15.19 23.28 15.00
CA ASN A 452 13.82 23.67 14.70
C ASN A 452 13.21 24.46 15.86
N TYR A 453 12.22 25.31 15.58
CA TYR A 453 11.51 26.06 16.63
C TYR A 453 10.97 25.10 17.70
N GLY A 454 11.19 25.43 18.98
CA GLY A 454 10.80 24.62 20.13
C GLY A 454 11.73 23.46 20.47
N ALA A 455 12.63 23.05 19.57
CA ALA A 455 13.59 21.98 19.81
C ALA A 455 14.74 22.42 20.74
N SER A 456 15.30 21.46 21.47
CA SER A 456 16.52 21.63 22.28
C SER A 456 17.64 20.75 21.74
N GLY A 457 18.88 21.21 21.88
CA GLY A 457 20.09 20.49 21.51
C GLY A 457 21.19 20.75 22.52
N THR A 458 22.17 19.84 22.56
CA THR A 458 23.32 19.94 23.46
C THR A 458 24.58 20.09 22.63
N VAL A 459 25.44 21.04 22.99
CA VAL A 459 26.81 21.12 22.49
C VAL A 459 27.79 20.71 23.57
N LYS A 460 28.86 20.05 23.17
CA LYS A 460 29.84 19.43 24.05
C LYS A 460 31.25 19.70 23.54
N TRP A 461 32.11 20.16 24.45
CA TRP A 461 33.54 20.34 24.18
C TRP A 461 34.38 19.47 25.11
N GLU A 462 35.36 18.75 24.57
CA GLU A 462 36.34 17.99 25.35
C GLU A 462 37.70 18.68 25.34
N ILE A 463 38.12 19.19 26.50
CA ILE A 463 39.35 19.97 26.65
C ILE A 463 40.42 19.14 27.36
N ASN A 464 41.52 18.87 26.69
CA ASN A 464 42.67 18.21 27.31
C ASN A 464 43.37 19.15 28.30
N LYS A 465 43.35 18.81 29.59
CA LYS A 465 43.89 19.72 30.62
C LYS A 465 45.41 19.80 30.57
N SER A 466 46.09 18.86 29.93
CA SER A 466 47.56 18.89 29.79
C SER A 466 48.04 19.90 28.76
N THR A 467 47.19 20.33 27.82
CA THR A 467 47.51 21.37 26.83
C THR A 467 47.28 22.78 27.39
N LEU A 468 46.43 22.90 28.41
CA LEU A 468 46.18 24.17 29.09
C LEU A 468 47.32 24.56 30.06
N PRO A 469 47.69 25.86 30.15
CA PRO A 469 48.63 26.34 31.14
C PRO A 469 48.25 25.95 32.57
N GLN A 470 49.26 25.68 33.39
CA GLN A 470 49.05 25.30 34.78
C GLN A 470 48.33 26.43 35.55
N GLY A 471 47.11 26.16 36.02
CA GLY A 471 46.31 27.15 36.74
C GLY A 471 44.84 27.12 36.34
N ASN A 472 44.09 28.15 36.74
CA ASN A 472 42.71 28.34 36.32
C ASN A 472 42.69 29.08 34.99
N ASN A 473 41.97 28.54 34.00
CA ASN A 473 41.73 29.16 32.71
C ASN A 473 40.22 29.41 32.60
N GLY A 474 39.82 30.68 32.55
CA GLY A 474 38.42 31.08 32.37
C GLY A 474 37.99 30.88 30.92
N PHE A 475 36.73 30.53 30.71
CA PHE A 475 36.13 30.46 29.39
C PHE A 475 34.74 31.07 29.37
N THR A 476 34.34 31.52 28.20
CA THR A 476 33.04 32.11 27.90
C THR A 476 32.41 31.36 26.73
N VAL A 477 31.10 31.10 26.79
CA VAL A 477 30.33 30.54 25.68
C VAL A 477 29.37 31.60 25.17
N THR A 478 29.39 31.83 23.86
CA THR A 478 28.55 32.82 23.18
C THR A 478 27.66 32.15 22.12
N VAL A 479 26.47 32.71 21.91
CA VAL A 479 25.56 32.33 20.81
C VAL A 479 25.17 33.61 20.09
N ASP A 480 25.35 33.64 18.77
CA ASP A 480 25.18 34.86 17.95
C ASP A 480 25.93 36.09 18.52
N GLY A 481 27.11 35.84 19.12
CA GLY A 481 27.97 36.87 19.70
C GLY A 481 27.51 37.48 21.03
N ASP A 482 26.40 37.00 21.62
CA ASP A 482 25.99 37.37 22.98
C ASP A 482 26.55 36.34 23.98
N GLU A 483 27.18 36.81 25.07
CA GLU A 483 27.63 35.94 26.18
C GLU A 483 26.43 35.31 26.86
N ILE A 484 26.37 33.98 26.83
CA ILE A 484 25.28 33.21 27.41
C ILE A 484 25.71 32.38 28.63
N ALA A 485 26.96 31.90 28.69
CA ALA A 485 27.48 31.13 29.82
C ALA A 485 28.99 31.35 30.04
N ASN A 486 29.49 31.02 31.23
CA ASN A 486 30.92 31.03 31.54
C ASN A 486 31.30 29.95 32.54
N GLY A 487 32.60 29.63 32.61
CA GLY A 487 33.14 28.64 33.53
C GLY A 487 34.66 28.74 33.72
N THR A 488 35.26 27.71 34.32
CA THR A 488 36.71 27.65 34.53
C THR A 488 37.22 26.21 34.47
N VAL A 489 38.28 25.98 33.68
CA VAL A 489 39.00 24.69 33.63
C VAL A 489 40.38 24.84 34.29
N VAL A 490 40.79 23.84 35.09
CA VAL A 490 42.12 23.84 35.73
C VAL A 490 43.13 23.06 34.89
N GLY A 491 44.08 23.76 34.26
CA GLY A 491 45.15 23.16 33.46
C GLY A 491 46.22 22.45 34.28
N THR A 492 46.81 21.41 33.71
CA THR A 492 47.73 20.46 34.36
C THR A 492 49.06 20.26 33.63
N ALA A 493 49.35 21.01 32.56
CA ALA A 493 50.61 20.94 31.82
C ALA A 493 51.82 20.71 32.77
N SER A 494 52.42 19.53 32.69
CA SER A 494 53.33 19.03 33.72
C SER A 494 54.80 19.16 33.30
N GLY A 495 55.49 20.18 33.79
CA GLY A 495 56.95 20.19 33.75
C GLY A 495 57.56 21.53 34.17
N ASP A 496 58.58 21.50 35.04
CA ASP A 496 59.46 22.65 35.38
C ASP A 496 60.30 23.14 34.17
N GLY A 497 59.91 22.77 32.94
CA GLY A 497 60.66 22.95 31.70
C GLY A 497 59.85 23.43 30.49
N GLY A 498 58.53 23.20 30.40
CA GLY A 498 57.76 23.42 29.17
C GLY A 498 58.02 22.39 28.06
N ALA A 499 57.15 22.35 27.05
CA ALA A 499 57.28 21.55 25.83
C ALA A 499 56.58 22.25 24.65
N PHE A 500 56.97 21.94 23.41
CA PHE A 500 56.09 22.20 22.26
C PHE A 500 55.01 21.12 22.22
N VAL A 501 53.77 21.53 21.99
CA VAL A 501 52.61 20.66 21.93
C VAL A 501 51.95 20.90 20.58
N VAL A 502 51.68 19.83 19.85
CA VAL A 502 50.89 19.91 18.61
C VAL A 502 49.44 20.05 19.04
N VAL A 503 48.80 21.14 18.62
CA VAL A 503 47.46 21.53 19.10
C VAL A 503 46.40 21.41 18.01
N GLU A 504 46.80 21.36 16.75
CA GLU A 504 45.88 21.38 15.60
C GLU A 504 46.52 20.67 14.40
N ASP A 505 45.75 19.86 13.69
CA ASP A 505 46.09 19.37 12.36
C ASP A 505 45.54 20.36 11.32
N GLU A 506 46.40 20.97 10.50
CA GLU A 506 45.96 21.91 9.45
C GLU A 506 45.92 21.27 8.05
N GLY A 507 46.16 19.96 7.97
CA GLY A 507 45.98 19.18 6.76
C GLY A 507 47.18 19.12 5.82
N ALA A 508 47.02 18.33 4.75
CA ALA A 508 47.96 18.17 3.66
C ALA A 508 47.33 18.56 2.31
N GLY A 509 48.05 19.37 1.52
CA GLY A 509 47.57 19.80 0.21
C GLY A 509 46.37 20.75 0.30
N ASN A 510 45.42 20.61 -0.64
CA ASN A 510 44.15 21.32 -0.59
C ASN A 510 43.09 20.34 -0.09
N ASP A 511 42.53 20.59 1.09
CA ASP A 511 41.43 19.79 1.63
C ASP A 511 41.74 18.30 1.74
N GLN A 512 42.96 17.96 2.18
CA GLN A 512 43.46 16.58 2.28
C GLN A 512 43.56 15.84 0.94
N ILE A 513 43.44 16.53 -0.19
CA ILE A 513 43.59 15.98 -1.53
C ILE A 513 44.90 16.48 -2.14
N VAL A 514 45.72 15.52 -2.59
CA VAL A 514 47.01 15.77 -3.24
C VAL A 514 47.00 15.18 -4.64
N GLU A 515 47.04 16.05 -5.65
CA GLU A 515 47.12 15.64 -7.05
C GLU A 515 48.58 15.32 -7.44
N ASP A 516 48.80 14.22 -8.18
CA ASP A 516 50.10 13.95 -8.78
C ASP A 516 50.34 14.82 -10.03
N ASP A 517 50.69 16.08 -9.81
CA ASP A 517 51.12 17.02 -10.87
C ASP A 517 52.63 17.23 -10.97
N GLY A 518 53.39 16.46 -10.20
CA GLY A 518 54.84 16.59 -10.06
C GLY A 518 55.27 17.87 -9.34
N THR A 519 54.35 18.56 -8.64
CA THR A 519 54.69 19.68 -7.77
C THR A 519 54.68 19.26 -6.29
N PRO A 520 55.56 19.84 -5.45
CA PRO A 520 55.52 19.58 -4.02
C PRO A 520 54.23 20.11 -3.38
N PHE A 521 53.67 19.34 -2.44
CA PHE A 521 52.58 19.75 -1.56
C PHE A 521 53.09 20.06 -0.15
N GLU A 522 52.27 20.71 0.67
CA GLU A 522 52.60 21.07 2.04
C GLU A 522 51.69 20.34 3.02
N VAL A 523 52.27 19.78 4.09
CA VAL A 523 51.54 19.30 5.28
C VAL A 523 51.70 20.34 6.38
N ARG A 524 50.64 20.71 7.09
CA ARG A 524 50.63 21.81 8.06
C ARG A 524 50.09 21.33 9.41
N ALA A 525 50.64 21.86 10.50
CA ALA A 525 50.10 21.62 11.84
C ALA A 525 50.34 22.82 12.75
N GLY A 526 49.37 23.10 13.63
CA GLY A 526 49.47 24.11 14.67
C GLY A 526 50.30 23.59 15.85
N VAL A 527 51.35 24.33 16.22
CA VAL A 527 52.23 23.98 17.35
C VAL A 527 52.22 25.12 18.36
N MET A 528 51.93 24.80 19.62
CA MET A 528 51.92 25.75 20.74
C MET A 528 53.06 25.49 21.72
N SER A 529 53.67 26.58 22.20
CA SER A 529 54.71 26.51 23.22
C SER A 529 54.13 26.60 24.63
N THR A 530 54.31 25.54 25.42
CA THR A 530 54.01 25.55 26.87
C THR A 530 55.22 25.97 27.72
N TYR A 531 56.31 26.43 27.08
CA TYR A 531 57.49 26.93 27.77
C TYR A 531 57.19 28.23 28.52
N PRO A 532 57.63 28.37 29.78
CA PRO A 532 57.47 29.63 30.53
C PRO A 532 58.47 30.72 30.09
N SER A 533 59.22 30.49 29.01
CA SER A 533 60.29 31.37 28.52
C SER A 533 60.19 31.56 27.02
N ASP A 534 60.43 32.79 26.60
CA ASP A 534 60.40 33.22 25.20
C ASP A 534 61.58 32.67 24.37
N ASN A 535 61.42 32.60 23.03
CA ASN A 535 62.42 32.22 22.04
C ASN A 535 63.02 30.81 22.25
N VAL A 536 62.19 29.81 22.52
CA VAL A 536 62.61 28.41 22.56
C VAL A 536 62.57 27.85 21.14
N THR A 537 63.62 27.15 20.71
CA THR A 537 63.69 26.50 19.39
C THR A 537 63.73 24.98 19.56
N GLN A 538 62.85 24.26 18.86
CA GLN A 538 62.81 22.79 18.82
C GLN A 538 62.52 22.30 17.40
N ASP A 539 62.89 21.06 17.10
CA ASP A 539 62.53 20.41 15.83
C ASP A 539 61.11 19.84 15.94
N VAL A 540 60.27 20.15 14.95
CA VAL A 540 58.96 19.50 14.74
C VAL A 540 59.12 18.55 13.57
N THR A 541 58.67 17.30 13.69
CA THR A 541 58.93 16.23 12.72
C THR A 541 57.63 15.76 12.09
N LEU A 542 57.53 15.82 10.75
CA LEU A 542 56.49 15.13 9.98
C LEU A 542 56.93 13.69 9.70
N MET A 543 56.05 12.72 9.92
CA MET A 543 56.21 11.33 9.51
C MET A 543 55.07 10.88 8.60
N ILE A 544 55.39 10.24 7.48
CA ILE A 544 54.41 9.54 6.62
C ILE A 544 54.91 8.09 6.51
N PRO A 545 54.52 7.19 7.43
CA PRO A 545 55.15 5.88 7.58
C PRO A 545 55.07 5.01 6.32
N ASP A 546 53.94 5.01 5.63
CA ASP A 546 53.68 4.19 4.44
C ASP A 546 54.54 4.61 3.24
N ALA A 547 54.86 5.91 3.15
CA ALA A 547 55.79 6.45 2.16
C ALA A 547 57.26 6.45 2.64
N GLY A 548 57.50 6.11 3.92
CA GLY A 548 58.82 6.12 4.55
C GLY A 548 59.43 7.51 4.70
N ILE A 549 58.59 8.54 4.88
CA ILE A 549 58.99 9.95 4.97
C ILE A 549 59.18 10.36 6.43
N GLU A 550 60.25 11.08 6.70
CA GLU A 550 60.56 11.74 7.98
C GLU A 550 61.24 13.08 7.67
N ILE A 551 60.60 14.20 8.01
CA ILE A 551 61.08 15.58 7.72
C ILE A 551 61.08 16.38 9.01
N ASP A 552 62.24 16.92 9.40
CA ASP A 552 62.38 17.80 10.56
C ASP A 552 62.36 19.28 10.13
N GLU A 553 61.51 20.10 10.74
CA GLU A 553 61.47 21.56 10.58
C GLU A 553 61.72 22.26 11.93
N PRO A 554 62.77 23.11 12.05
CA PRO A 554 63.08 23.80 13.30
C PRO A 554 62.20 25.03 13.54
N THR A 555 61.38 25.01 14.60
CA THR A 555 60.40 26.06 14.94
C THR A 555 60.82 26.83 16.20
N THR A 556 60.57 28.15 16.26
CA THR A 556 60.92 28.99 17.42
C THR A 556 59.72 29.78 17.91
N LEU A 557 59.30 29.53 19.16
CA LEU A 557 58.11 30.13 19.76
C LEU A 557 58.41 30.83 21.08
N ASP A 558 57.67 31.89 21.37
CA ASP A 558 57.61 32.55 22.67
C ASP A 558 56.68 31.79 23.65
N SER A 559 56.62 32.21 24.91
CA SER A 559 55.79 31.56 25.93
C SER A 559 54.30 31.69 25.61
N GLY A 560 53.60 30.57 25.38
CA GLY A 560 52.18 30.56 25.05
C GLY A 560 51.86 30.98 23.62
N GLU A 561 52.86 31.19 22.77
CA GLU A 561 52.68 31.45 21.34
C GLU A 561 52.35 30.15 20.60
N SER A 562 51.45 30.23 19.62
CA SER A 562 51.17 29.19 18.63
C SER A 562 51.63 29.64 17.24
N GLU A 563 52.11 28.71 16.42
CA GLU A 563 52.46 28.93 15.02
C GLU A 563 52.14 27.69 14.20
N THR A 564 51.73 27.89 12.94
CA THR A 564 51.62 26.83 11.95
C THR A 564 52.99 26.45 11.41
N VAL A 565 53.36 25.17 11.51
CA VAL A 565 54.56 24.61 10.90
C VAL A 565 54.19 23.90 9.61
N GLY A 566 54.84 24.25 8.50
CA GLY A 566 54.61 23.68 7.17
C GLY A 566 55.77 22.81 6.68
N PHE A 567 55.46 21.61 6.19
CA PHE A 567 56.41 20.61 5.69
C PHE A 567 56.22 20.42 4.19
N ASN A 568 57.24 20.76 3.39
CA ASN A 568 57.19 20.58 1.93
C ASN A 568 57.55 19.13 1.55
N VAL A 569 56.58 18.40 0.99
CA VAL A 569 56.73 17.03 0.51
C VAL A 569 56.71 17.02 -1.01
N ASN A 570 57.80 16.53 -1.63
CA ASN A 570 57.88 16.40 -3.08
C ASN A 570 57.52 14.98 -3.51
N PRO A 571 56.39 14.76 -4.23
CA PRO A 571 55.94 13.41 -4.58
C PRO A 571 56.95 12.65 -5.45
N ASP A 572 57.72 13.35 -6.31
CA ASP A 572 58.78 12.77 -7.15
C ASP A 572 59.93 12.10 -6.37
N ASP A 573 60.13 12.49 -5.10
CA ASP A 573 61.21 11.96 -4.26
C ASP A 573 60.81 10.68 -3.50
N TYR A 574 59.52 10.33 -3.52
CA TYR A 574 58.93 9.23 -2.75
C TYR A 574 58.08 8.33 -3.64
N ALA A 575 57.63 7.18 -3.11
CA ALA A 575 56.87 6.18 -3.86
C ALA A 575 55.40 6.20 -3.44
N PHE A 576 54.69 7.27 -3.80
CA PHE A 576 53.24 7.33 -3.62
C PHE A 576 52.54 6.53 -4.73
N GLU A 577 51.68 5.61 -4.32
CA GLU A 577 50.68 4.93 -5.15
C GLU A 577 49.43 5.83 -5.28
N HIS A 578 48.90 5.94 -6.49
CA HIS A 578 47.63 6.65 -6.79
C HIS A 578 46.43 5.88 -6.23
N GLY A 579 45.33 6.59 -5.98
CA GLY A 579 44.11 5.98 -5.43
C GLY A 579 44.23 5.58 -3.96
N ARG A 580 45.17 6.17 -3.20
CA ARG A 580 45.48 5.72 -1.84
C ARG A 580 45.49 6.85 -0.84
N VAL A 581 44.92 6.57 0.32
CA VAL A 581 45.01 7.41 1.53
C VAL A 581 46.31 7.09 2.29
N TYR A 582 47.03 8.14 2.66
CA TYR A 582 48.24 8.08 3.47
C TYR A 582 48.00 8.71 4.82
N GLU A 583 48.37 8.00 5.89
CA GLU A 583 48.41 8.55 7.25
C GLU A 583 49.72 9.32 7.48
N TYR A 584 49.63 10.45 8.17
CA TYR A 584 50.76 11.20 8.67
C TYR A 584 50.62 11.55 10.15
N ASP A 585 51.77 11.81 10.79
CA ASP A 585 51.84 12.31 12.15
C ASP A 585 52.82 13.49 12.20
N VAL A 586 52.48 14.50 12.99
CA VAL A 586 53.37 15.61 13.30
C VAL A 586 53.75 15.53 14.77
N GLN A 587 55.04 15.41 15.03
CA GLN A 587 55.59 15.26 16.38
C GLN A 587 56.38 16.48 16.81
N ALA A 588 56.13 16.94 18.04
CA ALA A 588 56.90 17.99 18.71
C ALA A 588 57.32 17.49 20.10
N GLU A 589 58.60 17.17 20.26
CA GLU A 589 59.17 16.61 21.51
C GLU A 589 58.47 15.33 22.03
N GLU A 590 57.63 15.44 23.06
CA GLU A 590 56.84 14.33 23.64
C GLU A 590 55.35 14.41 23.23
N SER A 591 54.98 15.36 22.38
CA SER A 591 53.64 15.54 21.80
C SER A 591 53.60 15.01 20.36
N SER A 592 52.48 14.45 19.97
CA SER A 592 52.11 14.13 18.59
C SER A 592 50.75 14.77 18.29
N LEU A 593 50.22 14.58 17.08
CA LEU A 593 48.79 14.79 16.85
C LEU A 593 47.98 13.87 17.77
N ASN A 594 46.78 14.32 18.16
CA ASN A 594 45.85 13.50 18.94
C ASN A 594 45.36 12.30 18.10
N GLU A 595 45.12 12.55 16.81
CA GLU A 595 44.80 11.58 15.78
C GLU A 595 45.73 11.78 14.59
N THR A 596 46.15 10.70 13.93
CA THR A 596 46.98 10.81 12.73
C THR A 596 46.17 11.46 11.61
N GLY A 597 46.70 12.52 11.01
CA GLY A 597 46.08 13.13 9.84
C GLY A 597 46.14 12.20 8.64
N THR A 598 45.26 12.40 7.67
CA THR A 598 45.19 11.58 6.45
C THR A 598 45.10 12.45 5.21
N PHE A 599 45.66 11.98 4.09
CA PHE A 599 45.44 12.63 2.79
C PHE A 599 45.35 11.60 1.66
N TYR A 600 44.53 11.90 0.66
CA TYR A 600 44.40 11.11 -0.54
C TYR A 600 45.38 11.57 -1.62
N PHE A 601 46.11 10.63 -2.22
CA PHE A 601 47.02 10.87 -3.34
C PHE A 601 46.48 10.23 -4.62
N GLY A 602 46.15 11.05 -5.62
CA GLY A 602 45.45 10.60 -6.84
C GLY A 602 45.98 11.19 -8.14
N HIS A 603 45.52 10.64 -9.26
CA HIS A 603 45.77 11.17 -10.61
C HIS A 603 45.11 12.54 -10.80
N GLN A 604 45.62 13.33 -11.75
CA GLN A 604 44.94 14.56 -12.14
C GLN A 604 43.62 14.23 -12.83
N ARG A 605 42.53 14.84 -12.34
CA ARG A 605 41.15 14.57 -12.79
C ARG A 605 40.69 13.15 -12.47
N THR A 606 39.53 12.77 -12.98
CA THR A 606 38.98 11.41 -12.95
C THR A 606 39.88 10.46 -13.73
N GLU A 607 40.24 9.32 -13.12
CA GLU A 607 41.00 8.24 -13.77
C GLU A 607 40.47 6.88 -13.25
N PHE A 608 39.91 6.06 -14.13
CA PHE A 608 39.29 4.79 -13.77
C PHE A 608 40.24 3.61 -14.02
N GLU A 609 40.57 2.84 -12.97
CA GLU A 609 41.36 1.61 -13.06
C GLU A 609 40.49 0.37 -12.84
N LEU A 610 40.64 -0.64 -13.70
CA LEU A 610 39.92 -1.92 -13.61
C LEU A 610 40.81 -3.00 -12.98
N SER A 611 40.28 -3.72 -12.00
CA SER A 611 41.00 -4.82 -11.34
C SER A 611 40.10 -6.00 -10.95
N ASN A 612 40.71 -7.09 -10.47
CA ASN A 612 40.03 -8.28 -9.93
C ASN A 612 38.93 -8.93 -10.80
N GLY A 613 39.06 -8.80 -12.12
CA GLY A 613 38.14 -9.35 -13.10
C GLY A 613 37.85 -10.84 -12.90
N ASN A 614 36.57 -11.19 -12.84
CA ASN A 614 36.08 -12.54 -12.66
C ASN A 614 34.85 -12.82 -13.54
N ALA A 615 34.58 -14.09 -13.80
CA ALA A 615 33.38 -14.52 -14.51
C ALA A 615 32.80 -15.75 -13.85
N THR A 616 31.55 -15.64 -13.38
CA THR A 616 30.83 -16.69 -12.69
C THR A 616 29.73 -17.24 -13.59
N VAL A 617 29.82 -18.53 -13.91
CA VAL A 617 28.84 -19.21 -14.78
C VAL A 617 27.78 -19.87 -13.89
N GLY A 618 26.58 -19.28 -13.87
CA GLY A 618 25.39 -19.82 -13.22
C GLY A 618 24.59 -20.79 -14.12
N ASP A 619 23.41 -21.19 -13.65
CA ASP A 619 22.53 -22.13 -14.37
C ASP A 619 21.72 -21.46 -15.50
N LYS A 620 21.52 -20.14 -15.44
CA LYS A 620 20.79 -19.34 -16.45
C LYS A 620 21.59 -18.15 -16.97
N GLU A 621 22.53 -17.63 -16.19
CA GLU A 621 23.26 -16.39 -16.47
C GLU A 621 24.75 -16.56 -16.17
N ILE A 622 25.56 -15.70 -16.78
CA ILE A 622 26.99 -15.57 -16.56
C ILE A 622 27.22 -14.14 -16.09
N THR A 623 27.66 -13.98 -14.85
CA THR A 623 27.98 -12.66 -14.31
C THR A 623 29.48 -12.41 -14.50
N ILE A 624 29.82 -11.37 -15.25
CA ILE A 624 31.19 -10.86 -15.36
C ILE A 624 31.32 -9.70 -14.39
N THR A 625 32.35 -9.74 -13.54
CA THR A 625 32.56 -8.71 -12.52
C THR A 625 33.97 -8.15 -12.62
N ALA A 626 34.14 -6.86 -12.37
CA ALA A 626 35.46 -6.25 -12.15
C ALA A 626 35.35 -5.11 -11.13
N ASP A 627 36.37 -4.94 -10.31
CA ASP A 627 36.47 -3.79 -9.43
C ASP A 627 36.89 -2.58 -10.26
N LEU A 628 36.14 -1.49 -10.16
CA LEU A 628 36.36 -0.23 -10.85
C LEU A 628 36.67 0.84 -9.80
N HIS A 629 37.91 1.31 -9.80
CA HIS A 629 38.41 2.29 -8.84
C HIS A 629 38.67 3.63 -9.53
N ASN A 630 38.06 4.71 -9.03
CA ASN A 630 38.45 6.06 -9.43
C ASN A 630 39.70 6.49 -8.67
N THR A 631 40.87 6.30 -9.28
CA THR A 631 42.17 6.70 -8.74
C THR A 631 42.48 8.18 -8.94
N GLY A 632 41.55 8.92 -9.55
CA GLY A 632 41.57 10.35 -9.74
C GLY A 632 41.24 11.16 -8.50
N VAL A 633 41.42 12.47 -8.58
CA VAL A 633 41.05 13.46 -7.54
C VAL A 633 39.72 14.19 -7.82
N ASP A 634 39.15 14.00 -9.01
CA ASP A 634 37.84 14.54 -9.38
C ASP A 634 36.84 13.39 -9.50
N ASP A 635 35.61 13.62 -9.03
CA ASP A 635 34.47 12.76 -9.36
C ASP A 635 34.24 12.75 -10.88
N GLY A 636 33.77 11.63 -11.43
CA GLY A 636 33.47 11.59 -12.85
C GLY A 636 32.66 10.38 -13.28
N GLU A 637 32.33 10.42 -14.57
CA GLU A 637 31.49 9.42 -15.25
C GLU A 637 32.22 8.90 -16.50
N GLN A 638 32.15 7.60 -16.75
CA GLN A 638 32.69 6.98 -17.96
C GLN A 638 31.79 5.89 -18.51
N ASN A 639 31.82 5.71 -19.84
CA ASN A 639 31.17 4.58 -20.48
C ASN A 639 31.95 3.29 -20.19
N VAL A 640 31.24 2.24 -19.81
CA VAL A 640 31.76 0.88 -19.71
C VAL A 640 31.27 0.07 -20.90
N THR A 641 32.19 -0.62 -21.55
CA THR A 641 31.88 -1.51 -22.69
C THR A 641 32.38 -2.92 -22.42
N LEU A 642 31.70 -3.91 -23.00
CA LEU A 642 32.06 -5.32 -22.91
C LEU A 642 32.25 -5.93 -24.30
N ASP A 643 33.45 -6.37 -24.62
CA ASP A 643 33.77 -7.10 -25.86
C ASP A 643 33.81 -8.61 -25.59
N LEU A 644 33.15 -9.44 -26.41
CA LEU A 644 33.09 -10.90 -26.25
C LEU A 644 33.70 -11.61 -27.46
N ASP A 645 34.83 -12.28 -27.25
CA ASP A 645 35.52 -13.07 -28.28
C ASP A 645 35.32 -14.58 -28.05
N LEU A 646 34.69 -15.28 -28.99
CA LEU A 646 34.54 -16.74 -28.97
C LEU A 646 35.85 -17.43 -29.41
N ARG A 647 36.50 -18.13 -28.48
CA ARG A 647 37.70 -18.93 -28.78
C ARG A 647 37.35 -20.15 -29.64
N ASP A 648 38.11 -20.34 -30.72
CA ASP A 648 38.03 -21.49 -31.62
C ASP A 648 36.61 -21.78 -32.16
N PRO A 649 35.98 -20.83 -32.90
CA PRO A 649 34.60 -20.98 -33.38
C PRO A 649 34.42 -22.21 -34.30
N PRO A 650 33.25 -22.88 -34.28
CA PRO A 650 32.94 -23.99 -35.17
C PRO A 650 33.16 -23.64 -36.66
N GLU A 651 33.62 -24.59 -37.50
CA GLU A 651 33.95 -24.33 -38.92
C GLU A 651 32.76 -23.80 -39.76
N ASP A 652 31.54 -23.98 -39.28
CA ASP A 652 30.28 -23.53 -39.84
C ASP A 652 29.89 -22.10 -39.44
N LEU A 653 30.49 -21.55 -38.38
CA LEU A 653 30.38 -20.13 -38.01
C LEU A 653 31.32 -19.31 -38.92
N LYS A 654 30.75 -18.49 -39.82
CA LYS A 654 31.55 -17.71 -40.79
C LYS A 654 32.17 -16.44 -40.21
N LYS A 655 31.66 -15.93 -39.09
CA LYS A 655 32.10 -14.74 -38.35
C LYS A 655 31.82 -15.00 -36.88
N ASP A 656 32.63 -14.44 -35.98
CA ASP A 656 32.28 -14.37 -34.57
C ASP A 656 30.99 -13.54 -34.45
N PRO A 657 29.94 -14.11 -33.83
CA PRO A 657 28.68 -13.43 -33.65
C PRO A 657 28.73 -12.25 -32.69
N TYR A 658 29.69 -12.18 -31.78
CA TYR A 658 29.77 -11.14 -30.75
C TYR A 658 30.90 -10.13 -30.99
N ALA A 659 31.30 -9.97 -32.26
CA ALA A 659 32.45 -9.15 -32.65
C ALA A 659 32.25 -7.63 -32.50
N GLU A 660 31.10 -7.18 -31.98
CA GLU A 660 30.83 -5.76 -31.71
C GLU A 660 30.77 -5.58 -30.18
N PRO A 661 31.47 -4.57 -29.62
CA PRO A 661 31.41 -4.30 -28.19
C PRO A 661 29.97 -3.97 -27.76
N ILE A 662 29.55 -4.57 -26.66
CA ILE A 662 28.29 -4.32 -25.98
C ILE A 662 28.47 -3.06 -25.13
N ASP A 663 27.55 -2.11 -25.27
CA ASP A 663 27.47 -0.94 -24.40
C ASP A 663 26.84 -1.37 -23.06
N ALA A 664 27.59 -1.26 -21.97
CA ALA A 664 27.08 -1.57 -20.63
C ALA A 664 26.51 -0.33 -19.93
N GLY A 665 26.63 0.86 -20.52
CA GLY A 665 26.15 2.11 -19.93
C GLY A 665 27.25 2.96 -19.30
N ILE A 666 26.82 3.98 -18.54
CA ILE A 666 27.68 4.96 -17.87
C ILE A 666 27.79 4.59 -16.40
N VAL A 667 29.02 4.57 -15.87
CA VAL A 667 29.27 4.43 -14.43
C VAL A 667 29.82 5.74 -13.87
N ASN A 668 29.26 6.16 -12.74
CA ASN A 668 29.72 7.32 -11.98
C ASN A 668 30.49 6.82 -10.76
N ARG A 669 31.65 7.43 -10.49
CA ARG A 669 32.44 7.15 -9.29
C ARG A 669 32.97 8.44 -8.70
N SER A 670 32.79 8.60 -7.39
CA SER A 670 33.43 9.66 -6.60
C SER A 670 34.94 9.43 -6.53
N PHE A 671 35.72 10.45 -6.22
CA PHE A 671 37.18 10.29 -6.09
C PHE A 671 37.53 9.24 -5.02
N GLY A 672 38.48 8.35 -5.32
CA GLY A 672 38.90 7.26 -4.41
C GLY A 672 37.86 6.15 -4.20
N GLU A 673 36.66 6.24 -4.78
CA GLU A 673 35.64 5.21 -4.71
C GLU A 673 36.09 3.97 -5.50
N ASN A 674 35.98 2.79 -4.88
CA ASN A 674 36.27 1.51 -5.51
C ASN A 674 35.13 0.54 -5.29
N ASP A 675 34.43 0.20 -6.36
CA ASP A 675 33.26 -0.66 -6.31
C ASP A 675 33.21 -1.61 -7.53
N THR A 676 32.49 -2.71 -7.38
CA THR A 676 32.45 -3.78 -8.38
C THR A 676 31.37 -3.48 -9.44
N VAL A 677 31.78 -3.40 -10.70
CA VAL A 677 30.84 -3.43 -11.84
C VAL A 677 30.45 -4.88 -12.11
N GLU A 678 29.15 -5.16 -12.11
CA GLU A 678 28.59 -6.47 -12.46
C GLU A 678 27.85 -6.42 -13.79
N LEU A 679 28.22 -7.30 -14.72
CA LEU A 679 27.70 -7.39 -16.08
C LEU A 679 27.06 -8.78 -16.28
N PRO A 680 25.75 -8.93 -16.01
CA PRO A 680 25.05 -10.20 -16.16
C PRO A 680 24.71 -10.49 -17.62
N ILE A 681 25.20 -11.61 -18.15
CA ILE A 681 24.90 -12.08 -19.51
C ILE A 681 24.02 -13.32 -19.45
N ASN A 682 22.90 -13.31 -20.16
CA ASN A 682 22.05 -14.48 -20.28
C ASN A 682 22.79 -15.63 -20.99
N GLN A 683 22.98 -16.77 -20.31
CA GLN A 683 23.74 -17.90 -20.86
C GLN A 683 23.05 -18.49 -22.11
N SER A 684 21.74 -18.34 -22.24
CA SER A 684 20.95 -18.90 -23.34
C SER A 684 21.14 -18.17 -24.68
N VAL A 685 21.67 -16.94 -24.67
CA VAL A 685 22.01 -16.22 -25.92
C VAL A 685 23.39 -16.59 -26.45
N LEU A 686 24.25 -17.19 -25.61
CA LEU A 686 25.59 -17.61 -25.98
C LEU A 686 25.63 -18.99 -26.65
N VAL A 687 26.60 -19.18 -27.53
CA VAL A 687 26.88 -20.47 -28.18
C VAL A 687 27.75 -21.31 -27.24
N ASP A 688 27.61 -22.64 -27.26
CA ASP A 688 28.49 -23.55 -26.52
C ASP A 688 29.96 -23.33 -26.92
N GLY A 689 30.83 -22.95 -25.97
CA GLY A 689 32.19 -22.52 -26.26
C GLY A 689 32.96 -21.85 -25.12
N THR A 690 34.22 -21.52 -25.38
CA THR A 690 35.09 -20.76 -24.46
C THR A 690 35.15 -19.30 -24.93
N TYR A 691 34.98 -18.35 -24.03
CA TYR A 691 34.95 -16.92 -24.34
C TYR A 691 36.08 -16.16 -23.64
N ASP A 692 36.60 -15.14 -24.31
CA ASP A 692 37.37 -14.05 -23.71
C ASP A 692 36.49 -12.81 -23.69
N ALA A 693 36.30 -12.23 -22.51
CA ALA A 693 35.50 -11.04 -22.32
C ALA A 693 36.38 -9.89 -21.86
N THR A 694 36.35 -8.76 -22.56
CA THR A 694 37.13 -7.57 -22.24
C THR A 694 36.19 -6.48 -21.76
N ILE A 695 36.30 -6.07 -20.50
CA ILE A 695 35.66 -4.87 -19.97
C ILE A 695 36.59 -3.69 -20.29
N GLU A 696 36.07 -2.61 -20.86
CA GLU A 696 36.85 -1.43 -21.26
C GLU A 696 36.12 -0.14 -20.82
N THR A 697 36.86 0.75 -20.16
CA THR A 697 36.49 2.17 -19.91
C THR A 697 37.29 3.08 -20.85
N ASP A 698 37.13 4.40 -20.74
CA ASP A 698 37.94 5.34 -21.51
C ASP A 698 39.43 5.31 -21.11
N ASP A 699 39.73 4.90 -19.87
CA ASP A 699 41.09 4.91 -19.29
C ASP A 699 41.76 3.54 -19.23
N ASP A 700 41.02 2.46 -18.96
CA ASP A 700 41.59 1.14 -18.72
C ASP A 700 40.76 -0.02 -19.31
N LYS A 701 41.34 -1.21 -19.37
CA LYS A 701 40.66 -2.43 -19.82
C LYS A 701 41.16 -3.71 -19.18
N LEU A 702 40.25 -4.66 -19.00
CA LEU A 702 40.49 -5.91 -18.30
C LEU A 702 39.86 -7.11 -19.01
N GLU A 703 40.64 -8.16 -19.25
CA GLU A 703 40.19 -9.39 -19.94
C GLU A 703 39.97 -10.54 -18.94
N VAL A 704 38.84 -11.24 -19.06
CA VAL A 704 38.47 -12.45 -18.30
C VAL A 704 38.07 -13.59 -19.23
N THR A 705 38.34 -14.85 -18.85
CA THR A 705 37.96 -16.03 -19.67
C THR A 705 36.94 -16.89 -18.93
N PHE A 706 35.87 -17.34 -19.63
CA PHE A 706 34.91 -18.32 -19.10
C PHE A 706 34.48 -19.37 -20.13
N ASN A 707 33.75 -20.40 -19.68
CA ASN A 707 33.23 -21.48 -20.54
C ASN A 707 31.72 -21.58 -20.42
N VAL A 708 31.04 -21.62 -21.56
CA VAL A 708 29.61 -21.89 -21.68
C VAL A 708 29.47 -23.37 -22.07
N THR A 709 28.62 -24.12 -21.34
CA THR A 709 28.38 -25.57 -21.61
C THR A 709 26.90 -25.93 -21.79
N ALA A 710 26.00 -24.99 -21.52
CA ALA A 710 24.56 -25.10 -21.71
C ALA A 710 24.00 -24.09 -22.73
N GLY A 711 24.90 -23.39 -23.44
CA GLY A 711 24.56 -22.49 -24.53
C GLY A 711 23.98 -23.26 -25.72
N VAL A 712 23.49 -22.54 -26.73
CA VAL A 712 22.90 -23.17 -27.92
C VAL A 712 23.94 -24.08 -28.58
N ASP A 713 23.72 -25.40 -28.58
CA ASP A 713 24.57 -26.37 -29.28
C ASP A 713 24.27 -26.26 -30.79
N PRO A 714 25.17 -25.66 -31.59
CA PRO A 714 24.93 -25.46 -33.02
C PRO A 714 24.85 -26.79 -33.79
N GLY A 715 25.29 -27.91 -33.18
CA GLY A 715 25.25 -29.24 -33.77
C GLY A 715 24.05 -30.11 -33.37
N ARG A 716 23.23 -29.72 -32.39
CA ARG A 716 22.05 -30.51 -31.94
C ARG A 716 20.71 -30.00 -32.44
N VAL A 717 20.63 -28.74 -32.84
CA VAL A 717 19.40 -28.14 -33.35
C VAL A 717 19.54 -27.99 -34.86
N GLU A 718 18.94 -28.91 -35.62
CA GLU A 718 18.49 -28.51 -36.94
C GLU A 718 17.48 -27.37 -36.67
N LEU A 719 17.85 -26.14 -37.01
CA LEU A 719 17.06 -24.90 -36.82
C LEU A 719 15.71 -24.89 -37.58
N GLU A 720 15.18 -26.06 -37.98
CA GLU A 720 13.95 -26.23 -38.74
C GLU A 720 12.76 -26.73 -37.88
N ASP A 721 12.94 -27.05 -36.60
CA ASP A 721 11.85 -27.53 -35.73
C ASP A 721 11.78 -26.73 -34.40
N ILE A 722 11.11 -25.57 -34.40
CA ILE A 722 10.64 -24.88 -33.18
C ILE A 722 9.15 -25.20 -33.01
N GLU A 723 8.72 -25.54 -31.78
CA GLU A 723 7.33 -25.88 -31.49
C GLU A 723 6.42 -24.62 -31.55
N ASP A 724 5.36 -24.75 -32.35
CA ASP A 724 4.17 -23.92 -32.50
C ASP A 724 3.69 -23.21 -31.19
N ALA A 725 3.40 -21.91 -31.23
CA ALA A 725 2.68 -21.16 -30.18
C ALA A 725 1.23 -20.91 -30.61
N ASN A 726 0.26 -21.16 -29.74
CA ASN A 726 -1.15 -20.89 -30.01
C ASN A 726 -1.52 -19.53 -29.45
N VAL A 727 -2.11 -18.69 -30.27
CA VAL A 727 -2.62 -17.37 -29.91
C VAL A 727 -4.13 -17.42 -30.03
N SER A 728 -4.82 -17.02 -28.96
CA SER A 728 -6.25 -16.75 -28.95
C SER A 728 -6.48 -15.25 -28.85
N VAL A 729 -7.32 -14.69 -29.72
CA VAL A 729 -7.77 -13.29 -29.66
C VAL A 729 -9.28 -13.30 -29.54
N GLU A 730 -9.82 -12.74 -28.47
CA GLU A 730 -11.25 -12.68 -28.18
C GLU A 730 -11.71 -11.22 -28.04
N VAL A 731 -12.76 -10.83 -28.78
CA VAL A 731 -13.44 -9.56 -28.56
C VAL A 731 -14.38 -9.71 -27.36
N LEU A 732 -14.16 -8.96 -26.29
CA LEU A 732 -15.00 -9.00 -25.09
C LEU A 732 -16.23 -8.10 -25.21
N ALA A 733 -16.05 -6.89 -25.74
CA ALA A 733 -17.12 -5.91 -25.95
C ALA A 733 -16.77 -4.92 -27.07
N SER A 734 -17.79 -4.34 -27.72
CA SER A 734 -17.62 -3.34 -28.79
C SER A 734 -18.68 -2.22 -28.70
N GLN A 735 -18.48 -1.27 -27.78
CA GLN A 735 -19.54 -0.40 -27.28
C GLN A 735 -19.58 1.03 -27.84
N VAL A 736 -19.23 1.29 -29.11
CA VAL A 736 -19.41 2.67 -29.66
C VAL A 736 -20.87 2.95 -30.05
N SER A 737 -21.51 3.92 -29.39
CA SER A 737 -22.91 4.26 -29.66
C SER A 737 -23.21 5.76 -29.65
N GLY A 738 -24.49 6.13 -29.76
CA GLY A 738 -24.91 7.52 -29.72
C GLY A 738 -26.34 7.77 -30.18
N ASP A 739 -26.98 8.77 -29.58
CA ASP A 739 -28.34 9.13 -29.87
C ASP A 739 -28.51 9.89 -31.20
N GLY A 740 -29.60 9.59 -31.91
CA GLY A 740 -29.91 10.24 -33.17
C GLY A 740 -31.39 10.24 -33.53
N SER A 741 -31.65 10.61 -34.78
CA SER A 741 -33.01 10.66 -35.31
C SER A 741 -33.11 10.08 -36.72
N MET A 742 -34.24 9.44 -37.00
CA MET A 742 -34.50 8.77 -38.27
C MET A 742 -35.86 9.18 -38.86
N TRP A 743 -35.87 9.42 -40.17
CA TRP A 743 -37.10 9.62 -40.92
C TRP A 743 -37.74 8.27 -41.24
N VAL A 744 -38.84 7.96 -40.56
CA VAL A 744 -39.64 6.76 -40.83
C VAL A 744 -40.88 7.16 -41.61
N ARG A 745 -41.21 6.35 -42.61
CA ARG A 745 -42.42 6.55 -43.41
C ARG A 745 -43.57 5.75 -42.81
N ASP A 746 -44.37 6.39 -41.99
CA ASP A 746 -45.66 5.83 -41.60
C ASP A 746 -46.65 5.96 -42.78
N GLY A 747 -47.77 5.22 -42.76
CA GLY A 747 -48.73 5.20 -43.87
C GLY A 747 -49.33 6.56 -44.28
N TRP A 748 -49.02 7.66 -43.59
CA TRP A 748 -49.59 9.00 -43.78
C TRP A 748 -48.56 10.13 -43.97
N GLY A 749 -47.26 9.89 -43.77
CA GLY A 749 -46.23 10.93 -43.90
C GLY A 749 -44.80 10.43 -43.70
N TRP A 750 -43.87 11.39 -43.57
CA TRP A 750 -42.54 11.15 -43.02
C TRP A 750 -42.57 11.69 -41.59
N ASP A 751 -42.20 10.87 -40.62
CA ASP A 751 -42.08 11.25 -39.22
C ASP A 751 -40.62 11.08 -38.76
N ILE A 752 -40.19 11.88 -37.78
CA ILE A 752 -38.87 11.76 -37.17
C ILE A 752 -39.04 10.94 -35.89
N VAL A 753 -38.43 9.77 -35.84
CA VAL A 753 -38.38 8.96 -34.62
C VAL A 753 -36.97 9.04 -34.01
N PRO A 754 -36.86 9.11 -32.67
CA PRO A 754 -35.58 8.92 -32.00
C PRO A 754 -35.10 7.48 -32.26
N VAL A 755 -33.80 7.34 -32.42
CA VAL A 755 -33.10 6.07 -32.65
C VAL A 755 -31.76 6.14 -31.95
N HIS A 756 -31.27 4.99 -31.51
CA HIS A 756 -29.93 4.88 -30.96
C HIS A 756 -29.03 4.21 -32.00
N HIS A 757 -27.89 4.81 -32.32
CA HIS A 757 -27.02 4.36 -33.42
C HIS A 757 -25.80 3.65 -32.89
N LEU A 758 -25.61 2.40 -33.28
CA LEU A 758 -24.32 1.73 -33.10
C LEU A 758 -23.40 2.12 -34.25
N ALA A 759 -22.21 2.63 -33.94
CA ALA A 759 -21.24 2.98 -34.96
C ALA A 759 -20.57 1.69 -35.47
N PRO A 760 -20.68 1.38 -36.77
CA PRO A 760 -20.10 0.15 -37.28
C PRO A 760 -18.58 0.19 -37.14
N MET A 761 -17.96 -0.92 -36.77
CA MET A 761 -16.52 -1.00 -36.65
C MET A 761 -15.98 -2.37 -37.07
N THR A 762 -14.71 -2.40 -37.44
CA THR A 762 -13.96 -3.63 -37.73
C THR A 762 -12.83 -3.80 -36.74
N LEU A 763 -12.51 -5.05 -36.39
CA LEU A 763 -11.24 -5.41 -35.76
C LEU A 763 -10.45 -6.33 -36.71
N GLU A 764 -9.18 -5.98 -36.90
CA GLU A 764 -8.22 -6.78 -37.64
C GLU A 764 -7.11 -7.26 -36.70
N VAL A 765 -6.78 -8.55 -36.79
CA VAL A 765 -5.53 -9.09 -36.24
C VAL A 765 -4.47 -8.92 -37.31
N VAL A 766 -3.42 -8.16 -37.03
CA VAL A 766 -2.34 -7.86 -37.96
C VAL A 766 -1.08 -8.58 -37.49
N ALA A 767 -0.58 -9.49 -38.31
CA ALA A 767 0.64 -10.24 -38.07
C ALA A 767 1.71 -9.83 -39.09
N ASP A 768 2.89 -9.41 -38.62
CA ASP A 768 4.01 -8.95 -39.45
C ASP A 768 3.59 -7.88 -40.49
N GLY A 769 2.79 -6.91 -40.04
CA GLY A 769 2.25 -5.82 -40.85
C GLY A 769 1.18 -6.23 -41.87
N LYS A 770 0.68 -7.47 -41.86
CA LYS A 770 -0.40 -7.96 -42.73
C LYS A 770 -1.61 -8.40 -41.92
N THR A 771 -2.81 -8.02 -42.37
CA THR A 771 -4.07 -8.53 -41.81
C THR A 771 -4.11 -10.06 -41.91
N ALA A 772 -3.98 -10.73 -40.76
CA ALA A 772 -4.08 -12.17 -40.60
C ALA A 772 -5.53 -12.61 -40.48
N HIS A 773 -6.35 -11.81 -39.77
CA HIS A 773 -7.76 -12.05 -39.59
C HIS A 773 -8.55 -10.75 -39.53
N THR A 774 -9.81 -10.80 -39.98
CA THR A 774 -10.82 -9.75 -39.81
C THR A 774 -12.03 -10.42 -39.21
N PHE A 775 -12.47 -9.95 -38.05
CA PHE A 775 -13.60 -10.56 -37.34
C PHE A 775 -14.91 -10.38 -38.12
N GLU A 776 -15.74 -11.42 -38.14
CA GLU A 776 -17.10 -11.42 -38.69
C GLU A 776 -18.09 -11.56 -37.55
N ASN A 777 -19.23 -10.87 -37.60
CA ASN A 777 -20.31 -11.07 -36.64
C ASN A 777 -21.09 -12.37 -36.91
N PRO A 778 -21.95 -12.83 -35.98
CA PRO A 778 -22.74 -14.06 -36.16
C PRO A 778 -23.69 -14.06 -37.37
N HIS A 779 -23.94 -12.89 -37.97
CA HIS A 779 -24.76 -12.72 -39.17
C HIS A 779 -23.96 -12.82 -40.48
N GLY A 780 -22.63 -12.95 -40.39
CA GLY A 780 -21.72 -13.13 -41.52
C GLY A 780 -21.30 -11.85 -42.23
N GLY A 781 -21.41 -10.70 -41.54
CA GLY A 781 -20.87 -9.42 -41.99
C GLY A 781 -19.69 -8.96 -41.14
N ASN A 782 -18.95 -7.95 -41.59
CA ASN A 782 -17.69 -7.53 -40.96
C ASN A 782 -17.82 -6.42 -39.89
N ASN A 783 -19.05 -6.05 -39.49
CA ASN A 783 -19.26 -5.11 -38.40
C ASN A 783 -19.27 -5.85 -37.06
N ILE A 784 -18.30 -5.60 -36.18
CA ILE A 784 -18.25 -6.26 -34.86
C ILE A 784 -19.14 -5.60 -33.79
N ASN A 785 -19.68 -4.40 -34.05
CA ASN A 785 -20.58 -3.67 -33.15
C ASN A 785 -22.03 -3.79 -33.65
N THR A 786 -22.71 -4.88 -33.24
CA THR A 786 -24.07 -5.20 -33.67
C THR A 786 -25.02 -5.27 -32.48
N GLY A 787 -26.26 -4.82 -32.67
CA GLY A 787 -27.22 -4.72 -31.56
C GLY A 787 -27.35 -5.96 -30.68
N PRO A 788 -27.46 -7.19 -31.24
CA PRO A 788 -27.62 -8.40 -30.44
C PRO A 788 -26.39 -8.81 -29.61
N THR A 789 -25.20 -8.33 -29.96
CA THR A 789 -23.93 -8.80 -29.39
C THR A 789 -23.09 -7.70 -28.78
N TRP A 790 -23.49 -6.43 -28.89
CA TRP A 790 -22.61 -5.30 -28.54
C TRP A 790 -22.19 -5.22 -27.05
N GLN A 791 -22.94 -5.86 -26.16
CA GLN A 791 -22.66 -5.97 -24.71
C GLN A 791 -22.10 -7.35 -24.31
N ASP A 792 -22.22 -8.35 -25.19
CA ASP A 792 -21.83 -9.73 -24.91
C ASP A 792 -21.39 -10.40 -26.22
N ASN A 793 -20.09 -10.38 -26.44
CA ASN A 793 -19.44 -10.98 -27.59
C ASN A 793 -19.07 -12.46 -27.36
N SER A 794 -19.75 -13.19 -26.47
CA SER A 794 -19.49 -14.62 -26.17
C SER A 794 -19.73 -15.61 -27.33
N ASP A 795 -20.15 -15.16 -28.51
CA ASP A 795 -20.26 -16.01 -29.70
C ASP A 795 -18.86 -16.35 -30.25
N ASP A 796 -18.63 -17.61 -30.61
CA ASP A 796 -17.37 -18.11 -31.20
C ASP A 796 -16.90 -17.25 -32.41
N SER A 797 -17.79 -16.53 -33.10
CA SER A 797 -17.42 -15.60 -34.19
C SER A 797 -16.48 -14.46 -33.75
N TYR A 798 -16.43 -14.18 -32.46
CA TYR A 798 -15.58 -13.15 -31.84
C TYR A 798 -14.28 -13.71 -31.25
N THR A 799 -14.00 -14.99 -31.43
CA THR A 799 -12.74 -15.62 -31.03
C THR A 799 -11.95 -16.07 -32.26
N TYR A 800 -10.66 -15.74 -32.30
CA TYR A 800 -9.75 -16.16 -33.34
C TYR A 800 -8.53 -16.84 -32.74
N GLU A 801 -8.47 -18.16 -32.90
CA GLU A 801 -7.31 -18.97 -32.55
C GLU A 801 -6.43 -19.23 -33.79
N PHE A 802 -5.14 -19.00 -33.65
CA PHE A 802 -4.16 -19.34 -34.68
C PHE A 802 -2.82 -19.75 -34.09
N THR A 803 -2.04 -20.47 -34.89
CA THR A 803 -0.74 -20.95 -34.48
C THR A 803 0.36 -20.18 -35.19
N VAL A 804 1.28 -19.62 -34.42
CA VAL A 804 2.48 -18.94 -34.88
C VAL A 804 3.66 -19.91 -34.85
N LYS A 805 4.37 -20.04 -35.98
CA LYS A 805 5.48 -21.01 -36.14
C LYS A 805 6.87 -20.38 -36.07
N ASP A 806 6.96 -19.07 -36.28
CA ASP A 806 8.19 -18.28 -36.34
C ASP A 806 8.05 -17.04 -35.42
N LYS A 807 9.09 -16.19 -35.31
CA LYS A 807 8.92 -14.86 -34.66
C LYS A 807 7.90 -14.04 -35.45
N THR A 808 6.84 -13.58 -34.78
CA THR A 808 5.76 -12.79 -35.39
C THR A 808 5.42 -11.58 -34.53
N GLU A 809 5.35 -10.42 -35.16
CA GLU A 809 4.83 -9.19 -34.56
C GLU A 809 3.30 -9.19 -34.65
N LEU A 810 2.60 -8.99 -33.54
CA LEU A 810 1.15 -9.00 -33.47
C LEU A 810 0.64 -7.63 -33.01
N THR A 811 -0.22 -7.00 -33.83
CA THR A 811 -0.97 -5.80 -33.44
C THR A 811 -2.46 -5.96 -33.75
N LEU A 812 -3.28 -5.20 -33.04
CA LEU A 812 -4.72 -5.12 -33.22
C LEU A 812 -5.07 -3.78 -33.86
N ARG A 813 -5.85 -3.82 -34.93
CA ARG A 813 -6.28 -2.63 -35.65
C ARG A 813 -7.79 -2.49 -35.64
N ASN A 814 -8.27 -1.45 -34.97
CA ASN A 814 -9.68 -1.07 -34.97
C ASN A 814 -9.95 0.03 -36.02
N THR A 815 -11.09 -0.02 -36.69
CA THR A 815 -11.55 1.08 -37.55
C THR A 815 -13.04 1.28 -37.37
N ARG A 816 -13.42 2.50 -37.01
CA ARG A 816 -14.81 2.92 -36.86
C ARG A 816 -15.30 3.59 -38.14
N TYR A 817 -16.55 3.33 -38.48
CA TYR A 817 -17.24 3.86 -39.63
C TYR A 817 -18.42 4.73 -39.20
N SER A 818 -18.84 5.61 -40.09
CA SER A 818 -20.08 6.36 -39.94
C SER A 818 -21.27 5.42 -39.78
N ILE A 819 -22.29 5.90 -39.07
CA ILE A 819 -23.54 5.17 -38.81
C ILE A 819 -24.15 4.51 -40.06
N CYS A 820 -24.63 3.29 -39.90
CA CYS A 820 -25.47 2.58 -40.86
C CYS A 820 -26.82 2.22 -40.20
N ARG A 821 -27.83 1.89 -41.01
CA ARG A 821 -29.22 1.74 -40.54
C ARG A 821 -29.96 0.68 -41.34
N GLU A 822 -29.45 -0.55 -41.32
CA GLU A 822 -30.01 -1.68 -42.07
C GLU A 822 -30.89 -2.56 -41.19
N GLU A 823 -30.45 -2.79 -39.95
CA GLU A 823 -31.10 -3.64 -38.96
C GLU A 823 -31.48 -2.85 -37.70
N THR A 824 -32.41 -3.41 -36.92
CA THR A 824 -32.84 -2.83 -35.65
C THR A 824 -32.95 -3.87 -34.55
N THR A 825 -32.40 -3.57 -33.38
CA THR A 825 -32.56 -4.37 -32.16
C THR A 825 -33.43 -3.61 -31.15
N ASP A 826 -34.39 -4.33 -30.56
CA ASP A 826 -35.23 -3.78 -29.49
C ASP A 826 -34.40 -3.78 -28.19
N PRO A 827 -34.22 -2.63 -27.52
CA PRO A 827 -33.43 -2.55 -26.28
C PRO A 827 -33.92 -3.51 -25.20
N THR A 828 -35.22 -3.82 -25.16
CA THR A 828 -35.79 -4.75 -24.17
C THR A 828 -35.37 -6.20 -24.37
N THR A 829 -34.65 -6.51 -25.45
CA THR A 829 -34.10 -7.83 -25.73
C THR A 829 -32.64 -7.99 -25.33
N LEU A 830 -32.00 -6.92 -24.86
CA LEU A 830 -30.63 -6.93 -24.37
C LEU A 830 -30.59 -7.26 -22.88
N THR A 831 -29.62 -8.09 -22.48
CA THR A 831 -29.51 -8.64 -21.13
C THR A 831 -29.12 -7.57 -20.10
N HIS A 832 -28.34 -6.56 -20.51
CA HIS A 832 -27.73 -5.55 -19.63
C HIS A 832 -28.05 -4.12 -20.12
N TYR A 833 -29.33 -3.78 -20.31
CA TYR A 833 -29.73 -2.47 -20.80
C TYR A 833 -30.50 -1.66 -19.75
N ASP A 834 -29.93 -0.53 -19.32
CA ASP A 834 -30.54 0.38 -18.33
C ASP A 834 -30.97 1.74 -18.91
N GLY A 835 -31.04 1.87 -20.24
CA GLY A 835 -31.40 3.14 -20.91
C GLY A 835 -32.84 3.29 -21.43
N PRO A 836 -33.07 4.29 -22.29
CA PRO A 836 -34.39 4.59 -22.87
C PRO A 836 -34.93 3.50 -23.81
N THR A 837 -35.91 2.73 -23.33
CA THR A 837 -36.61 1.70 -24.14
C THR A 837 -37.56 2.26 -25.23
N ASP A 838 -37.62 3.58 -25.40
CA ASP A 838 -38.52 4.26 -26.35
C ASP A 838 -37.96 4.35 -27.78
N ARG A 839 -36.74 3.86 -28.01
CA ARG A 839 -36.01 3.89 -29.28
C ARG A 839 -35.29 2.58 -29.53
N ALA A 840 -35.22 2.15 -30.79
CA ALA A 840 -34.48 0.95 -31.18
C ALA A 840 -33.01 1.27 -31.47
N PHE A 841 -32.13 0.29 -31.21
CA PHE A 841 -30.75 0.30 -31.70
C PHE A 841 -30.74 0.04 -33.19
N THR A 842 -30.12 0.90 -33.99
CA THR A 842 -29.94 0.69 -35.43
C THR A 842 -28.49 0.34 -35.75
N TRP A 843 -28.28 -0.66 -36.59
CA TRP A 843 -26.96 -1.16 -36.96
C TRP A 843 -27.01 -1.81 -38.37
N CYS A 844 -25.94 -2.47 -38.79
CA CYS A 844 -25.86 -3.24 -40.05
C CYS A 844 -24.91 -4.42 -39.90
N ASP A 845 -25.13 -5.46 -40.70
CA ASP A 845 -24.25 -6.62 -40.74
C ASP A 845 -22.85 -6.25 -41.27
N ASP A 846 -22.79 -5.43 -42.31
CA ASP A 846 -21.54 -5.02 -42.98
C ASP A 846 -21.24 -3.54 -42.76
N VAL A 847 -19.97 -3.18 -42.54
CA VAL A 847 -19.57 -1.77 -42.51
C VAL A 847 -19.84 -1.09 -43.86
N PRO A 848 -20.27 0.18 -43.87
CA PRO A 848 -20.72 0.83 -45.10
C PRO A 848 -19.59 1.02 -46.12
N GLY A 849 -19.59 0.21 -47.19
CA GLY A 849 -18.60 0.25 -48.27
C GLY A 849 -18.79 1.33 -49.34
N ALA A 850 -19.66 2.33 -49.11
CA ALA A 850 -19.95 3.36 -50.10
C ALA A 850 -18.84 4.43 -50.14
N PRO A 851 -18.36 4.87 -51.33
CA PRO A 851 -17.38 5.94 -51.42
C PRO A 851 -17.93 7.23 -50.78
N GLY A 852 -17.37 7.62 -49.63
CA GLY A 852 -17.79 8.77 -48.83
C GLY A 852 -18.29 8.43 -47.41
N SER A 853 -18.23 7.18 -46.96
CA SER A 853 -18.34 6.85 -45.54
C SER A 853 -17.24 7.59 -44.77
N ILE A 854 -17.62 8.29 -43.70
CA ILE A 854 -16.64 8.90 -42.79
C ILE A 854 -16.07 7.76 -41.96
N THR A 855 -14.74 7.66 -41.89
CA THR A 855 -14.03 6.66 -41.09
C THR A 855 -13.24 7.37 -40.01
N PHE A 856 -13.26 6.84 -38.80
CA PHE A 856 -12.39 7.21 -37.71
C PHE A 856 -11.40 6.06 -37.46
N GLY A 857 -10.12 6.38 -37.31
CA GLY A 857 -9.04 5.41 -37.38
C GLY A 857 -8.47 5.18 -38.80
N PRO A 858 -7.64 4.15 -38.98
CA PRO A 858 -7.42 3.02 -38.06
C PRO A 858 -6.72 3.43 -36.76
N ILE A 859 -7.24 2.92 -35.64
CA ILE A 859 -6.55 2.91 -34.35
C ILE A 859 -5.75 1.61 -34.32
N ASP A 860 -4.44 1.74 -34.42
CA ASP A 860 -3.49 0.64 -34.38
C ASP A 860 -2.88 0.59 -32.99
N ALA A 861 -2.93 -0.57 -32.33
CA ALA A 861 -2.29 -0.82 -31.04
C ALA A 861 -0.79 -1.13 -31.23
N SER A 862 -0.13 -0.40 -32.13
CA SER A 862 1.29 -0.50 -32.44
C SER A 862 2.07 0.66 -31.84
N GLN A 863 3.39 0.50 -31.66
CA GLN A 863 4.30 1.57 -31.21
C GLN A 863 4.06 2.88 -31.96
N ASP A 864 4.11 4.00 -31.21
CA ASP A 864 4.05 5.37 -31.71
C ASP A 864 2.77 5.75 -32.49
N ALA A 865 1.73 4.90 -32.46
CA ALA A 865 0.48 5.14 -33.15
C ALA A 865 -0.68 5.22 -32.16
N ASN A 866 -1.46 6.30 -32.25
CA ASN A 866 -2.69 6.48 -31.45
C ASN A 866 -2.49 6.27 -29.94
N LEU A 867 -1.37 6.79 -29.40
CA LEU A 867 -0.93 6.60 -28.01
C LEU A 867 -1.96 7.06 -26.97
N GLN A 868 -2.87 7.97 -27.34
CA GLN A 868 -3.97 8.39 -26.47
C GLN A 868 -5.16 7.41 -26.48
N ASN A 869 -5.30 6.58 -27.52
CA ASN A 869 -6.52 5.84 -27.84
C ASN A 869 -6.48 4.36 -27.45
N VAL A 870 -5.33 3.83 -27.00
CA VAL A 870 -5.20 2.41 -26.65
C VAL A 870 -4.47 2.28 -25.32
N ARG A 871 -4.98 1.42 -24.44
CA ARG A 871 -4.25 0.95 -23.25
C ARG A 871 -4.15 -0.56 -23.28
N VAL A 872 -2.99 -1.07 -22.92
CA VAL A 872 -2.75 -2.52 -22.81
C VAL A 872 -2.44 -2.85 -21.36
N ARG A 873 -3.02 -3.94 -20.87
CA ARG A 873 -2.77 -4.49 -19.53
C ARG A 873 -2.26 -5.91 -19.67
N SER A 874 -1.29 -6.25 -18.84
CA SER A 874 -0.61 -7.54 -18.79
C SER A 874 -0.61 -8.05 -17.35
N ALA A 875 -0.11 -9.27 -17.11
CA ALA A 875 0.11 -9.77 -15.76
C ALA A 875 1.03 -8.88 -14.89
N GLU A 876 1.95 -8.13 -15.51
CA GLU A 876 2.91 -7.25 -14.82
C GLU A 876 2.35 -5.83 -14.63
N ASN A 877 1.48 -5.37 -15.54
CA ASN A 877 0.74 -4.12 -15.42
C ASN A 877 -0.77 -4.42 -15.48
N ASN A 878 -1.29 -4.95 -14.37
CA ASN A 878 -2.63 -5.51 -14.27
C ASN A 878 -3.64 -4.55 -13.62
N THR A 879 -3.24 -3.33 -13.25
CA THR A 879 -4.15 -2.37 -12.61
C THR A 879 -5.03 -1.64 -13.63
N ILE A 880 -6.32 -1.53 -13.33
CA ILE A 880 -7.27 -0.72 -14.08
C ILE A 880 -8.00 0.23 -13.13
N PRO A 881 -7.93 1.56 -13.34
CA PRO A 881 -8.73 2.49 -12.56
C PRO A 881 -10.20 2.27 -12.85
N ALA A 882 -11.07 2.73 -11.96
CA ALA A 882 -12.49 2.75 -12.25
C ALA A 882 -12.76 3.77 -13.37
N LEU A 883 -13.45 3.33 -14.41
CA LEU A 883 -13.75 4.12 -15.60
C LEU A 883 -15.26 4.27 -15.75
N PRO A 884 -15.75 5.43 -16.21
CA PRO A 884 -17.19 5.64 -16.38
C PRO A 884 -17.72 4.84 -17.57
N ALA A 885 -19.03 4.67 -17.67
CA ALA A 885 -19.66 4.28 -18.94
C ALA A 885 -19.78 5.52 -19.85
N GLY A 886 -19.70 5.35 -21.17
CA GLY A 886 -19.87 6.47 -22.11
C GLY A 886 -21.29 7.00 -22.24
N GLU A 887 -22.29 6.13 -22.04
CA GLU A 887 -23.72 6.46 -22.01
C GLU A 887 -24.44 5.47 -21.08
N GLU A 888 -25.64 5.81 -20.59
CA GLU A 888 -26.43 4.96 -19.66
C GLU A 888 -26.76 3.57 -20.22
N GLN A 889 -26.54 3.36 -21.53
CA GLN A 889 -26.79 2.11 -22.23
C GLN A 889 -25.55 1.21 -22.32
N GLN A 890 -24.36 1.75 -22.06
CA GLN A 890 -23.09 1.04 -22.17
C GLN A 890 -22.68 0.48 -20.81
N LEU A 891 -22.01 -0.66 -20.82
CA LEU A 891 -21.23 -1.13 -19.67
C LEU A 891 -19.90 -0.37 -19.61
N SER A 892 -19.49 0.07 -18.44
CA SER A 892 -18.12 0.54 -18.19
C SER A 892 -17.08 -0.54 -18.54
N ALA A 893 -15.83 -0.13 -18.74
CA ALA A 893 -14.75 -1.09 -18.99
C ALA A 893 -14.58 -2.10 -17.84
N THR A 894 -14.71 -1.64 -16.59
CA THR A 894 -14.64 -2.48 -15.39
C THR A 894 -15.77 -3.51 -15.36
N GLU A 895 -17.03 -3.11 -15.61
CA GLU A 895 -18.17 -4.04 -15.65
C GLU A 895 -18.01 -5.13 -16.74
N VAL A 896 -17.44 -4.79 -17.91
CA VAL A 896 -17.16 -5.79 -18.97
C VAL A 896 -16.14 -6.82 -18.48
N LEU A 897 -15.10 -6.38 -17.79
CA LEU A 897 -14.02 -7.24 -17.30
C LEU A 897 -14.47 -8.09 -16.10
N GLU A 898 -15.27 -7.53 -15.19
CA GLU A 898 -15.91 -8.25 -14.08
C GLU A 898 -16.86 -9.36 -14.58
N GLN A 899 -17.68 -9.08 -15.60
CA GLN A 899 -18.55 -10.10 -16.20
C GLN A 899 -17.77 -11.29 -16.78
N ARG A 900 -16.53 -11.06 -17.21
CA ARG A 900 -15.62 -12.10 -17.69
C ARG A 900 -14.81 -12.76 -16.59
N GLY A 901 -14.94 -12.30 -15.33
CA GLY A 901 -14.19 -12.81 -14.20
C GLY A 901 -12.70 -12.47 -14.27
N LEU A 902 -12.34 -11.45 -15.04
CA LEU A 902 -10.96 -10.94 -15.13
C LEU A 902 -10.68 -9.91 -14.02
N VAL A 903 -11.69 -9.41 -13.31
CA VAL A 903 -11.57 -8.52 -12.15
C VAL A 903 -12.60 -8.97 -11.11
N GLU A 904 -12.26 -8.92 -9.82
CA GLU A 904 -13.24 -9.14 -8.73
C GLU A 904 -14.27 -7.99 -8.69
N GLU A 905 -15.51 -8.24 -8.25
CA GLU A 905 -16.56 -7.20 -8.20
C GLU A 905 -16.13 -6.01 -7.30
N GLY A 906 -15.99 -4.82 -7.89
CA GLY A 906 -15.46 -3.62 -7.24
C GLY A 906 -13.93 -3.58 -7.07
N GLY A 907 -13.22 -4.50 -7.70
CA GLY A 907 -11.75 -4.56 -7.73
C GLY A 907 -11.13 -3.67 -8.82
N ASN A 908 -9.82 -3.47 -8.71
CA ASN A 908 -9.03 -2.65 -9.64
C ASN A 908 -7.79 -3.39 -10.20
N GLU A 909 -7.68 -4.70 -9.94
CA GLU A 909 -6.59 -5.55 -10.43
C GLU A 909 -7.15 -6.65 -11.33
N LEU A 910 -6.51 -6.85 -12.49
CA LEU A 910 -6.83 -7.89 -13.44
C LEU A 910 -6.16 -9.22 -13.04
N ASP A 911 -6.94 -10.30 -13.05
CA ASP A 911 -6.46 -11.68 -12.91
C ASP A 911 -5.96 -12.18 -14.28
N LEU A 912 -4.73 -11.81 -14.63
CA LEU A 912 -4.05 -12.20 -15.87
C LEU A 912 -2.84 -13.10 -15.58
N GLY A 913 -2.77 -14.22 -16.28
CA GLY A 913 -1.63 -15.12 -16.30
C GLY A 913 -0.51 -14.67 -17.26
N PRO A 914 0.69 -15.27 -17.17
CA PRO A 914 1.79 -14.99 -18.10
C PRO A 914 1.39 -15.28 -19.55
N GLY A 915 1.46 -14.27 -20.42
CA GLY A 915 1.05 -14.37 -21.83
C GLY A 915 -0.40 -14.00 -22.11
N GLU A 916 -1.12 -13.49 -21.11
CA GLU A 916 -2.47 -12.93 -21.23
C GLU A 916 -2.43 -11.40 -21.22
N PHE A 917 -3.25 -10.78 -22.07
CA PHE A 917 -3.29 -9.33 -22.28
C PHE A 917 -4.73 -8.84 -22.49
N VAL A 918 -5.01 -7.64 -22.00
CA VAL A 918 -6.27 -6.91 -22.25
C VAL A 918 -5.96 -5.61 -22.97
N PHE A 919 -6.59 -5.39 -24.11
CA PHE A 919 -6.52 -4.14 -24.88
C PHE A 919 -7.81 -3.36 -24.71
N LEU A 920 -7.69 -2.12 -24.26
CA LEU A 920 -8.79 -1.18 -24.13
C LEU A 920 -8.63 -0.08 -25.17
N PHE A 921 -9.59 0.03 -26.08
CA PHE A 921 -9.60 1.01 -27.16
C PHE A 921 -10.60 2.12 -26.85
N GLU A 922 -10.23 3.34 -27.23
CA GLU A 922 -11.03 4.55 -27.15
C GLU A 922 -11.17 5.16 -28.57
N ASN A 923 -12.40 5.25 -29.10
CA ASN A 923 -12.72 5.74 -30.44
C ASN A 923 -13.16 7.22 -30.49
N THR A 924 -12.68 8.00 -29.53
CA THR A 924 -12.76 9.46 -29.46
C THR A 924 -11.58 10.15 -30.18
N GLU A 925 -11.85 11.28 -30.85
CA GLU A 925 -10.80 12.09 -31.49
C GLU A 925 -9.78 12.57 -30.44
N SER A 926 -8.49 12.35 -30.70
CA SER A 926 -7.38 12.80 -29.84
C SER A 926 -7.54 14.26 -29.44
N THR A 927 -7.22 14.60 -28.19
CA THR A 927 -7.32 15.99 -27.72
C THR A 927 -6.24 16.87 -28.34
N SER A 928 -6.32 18.20 -28.18
CA SER A 928 -5.26 19.10 -28.62
C SER A 928 -4.03 19.11 -27.71
N GLU A 929 -4.05 18.32 -26.63
CA GLU A 929 -2.94 18.17 -25.71
C GLU A 929 -1.99 17.13 -26.29
N ASP A 930 -0.70 17.45 -26.34
CA ASP A 930 0.35 16.56 -26.88
C ASP A 930 0.70 15.41 -25.90
N ASP A 931 -0.07 15.26 -24.81
CA ASP A 931 0.14 14.25 -23.77
C ASP A 931 -0.49 12.91 -24.18
N ILE A 932 0.31 11.85 -24.16
CA ILE A 932 -0.07 10.47 -24.44
C ILE A 932 -1.13 9.94 -23.46
N ASP A 933 -1.23 10.51 -22.26
CA ASP A 933 -2.23 10.17 -21.25
C ASP A 933 -3.47 11.06 -21.24
N ALA A 934 -3.60 12.02 -22.16
CA ALA A 934 -4.68 13.00 -22.12
C ALA A 934 -6.09 12.37 -22.02
N LEU A 935 -6.42 11.40 -22.89
CA LEU A 935 -7.74 10.74 -22.87
C LEU A 935 -7.92 9.83 -21.63
N TRP A 936 -6.84 9.18 -21.18
CA TRP A 936 -6.88 8.29 -20.02
C TRP A 936 -7.07 9.05 -18.71
N ASN A 937 -6.36 10.17 -18.56
CA ASN A 937 -6.49 11.07 -17.42
C ASN A 937 -7.85 11.77 -17.42
N GLU A 938 -8.37 12.15 -18.59
CA GLU A 938 -9.72 12.71 -18.73
C GLU A 938 -10.79 11.71 -18.26
N ALA A 939 -10.71 10.46 -18.72
CA ALA A 939 -11.65 9.39 -18.32
C ALA A 939 -11.60 9.12 -16.80
N THR A 940 -10.40 9.02 -16.24
CA THR A 940 -10.20 8.76 -14.81
C THR A 940 -10.71 9.92 -13.95
N ALA A 941 -10.37 11.16 -14.32
CA ALA A 941 -10.82 12.35 -13.60
C ALA A 941 -12.34 12.52 -13.64
N ALA A 942 -12.97 12.19 -14.78
CA ALA A 942 -14.42 12.25 -14.89
C ALA A 942 -15.13 11.30 -13.94
N TYR A 943 -14.62 10.07 -13.81
CA TYR A 943 -15.14 9.10 -12.84
C TYR A 943 -14.93 9.55 -11.39
N GLU A 944 -13.75 10.09 -11.07
CA GLU A 944 -13.46 10.60 -9.72
C GLU A 944 -14.35 11.79 -9.33
N GLU A 945 -14.66 12.67 -10.29
CA GLU A 945 -15.52 13.83 -10.03
C GLU A 945 -16.99 13.42 -9.86
N ASN A 946 -17.50 12.53 -10.73
CA ASN A 946 -18.89 12.08 -10.73
C ASN A 946 -18.99 10.61 -11.17
N PRO A 947 -18.87 9.63 -10.25
CA PRO A 947 -18.82 8.20 -10.61
C PRO A 947 -20.13 7.65 -11.18
N ASP A 948 -21.25 8.33 -10.93
CA ASP A 948 -22.57 7.97 -11.45
C ASP A 948 -22.88 8.61 -12.83
N ASP A 949 -22.03 9.53 -13.30
CA ASP A 949 -22.24 10.23 -14.57
C ASP A 949 -21.53 9.50 -15.72
N THR A 950 -22.16 9.53 -16.89
CA THR A 950 -21.59 8.97 -18.12
C THR A 950 -20.58 9.95 -18.73
N HIS A 951 -19.46 9.45 -19.23
CA HIS A 951 -18.41 10.28 -19.81
C HIS A 951 -17.66 9.60 -20.96
N ASP A 952 -17.24 10.37 -21.95
CA ASP A 952 -16.47 9.92 -23.11
C ASP A 952 -15.28 10.90 -23.26
N PRO A 953 -14.00 10.46 -23.12
CA PRO A 953 -13.49 9.09 -23.21
C PRO A 953 -13.78 8.19 -21.99
N ASN A 954 -13.81 6.87 -22.22
CA ASN A 954 -14.09 5.82 -21.20
C ASN A 954 -13.39 4.48 -21.46
N PHE A 955 -12.76 4.28 -22.63
CA PHE A 955 -12.03 3.07 -23.00
C PHE A 955 -12.86 1.76 -22.99
N ASN A 956 -14.20 1.86 -23.06
CA ASN A 956 -15.10 0.70 -23.23
C ASN A 956 -15.47 0.44 -24.72
N ASP A 957 -15.02 1.32 -25.63
CA ASP A 957 -15.43 1.33 -27.03
C ASP A 957 -15.08 0.04 -27.77
N LEU A 958 -13.93 -0.56 -27.44
CA LEU A 958 -13.59 -1.93 -27.81
C LEU A 958 -12.64 -2.52 -26.77
N ILE A 959 -12.98 -3.69 -26.23
CA ILE A 959 -12.14 -4.44 -25.30
C ILE A 959 -11.80 -5.80 -25.93
N VAL A 960 -10.51 -6.12 -26.00
CA VAL A 960 -10.01 -7.37 -26.60
C VAL A 960 -9.10 -8.09 -25.61
N TYR A 961 -9.38 -9.36 -25.38
CA TYR A 961 -8.54 -10.27 -24.62
C TYR A 961 -7.66 -11.08 -25.55
N VAL A 962 -6.38 -11.22 -25.22
CA VAL A 962 -5.40 -11.99 -26.01
C VAL A 962 -4.66 -12.94 -25.10
N GLU A 963 -4.67 -14.23 -25.42
CA GLU A 963 -3.94 -15.27 -24.69
C GLU A 963 -2.93 -15.94 -25.62
N VAL A 964 -1.71 -16.16 -25.12
CA VAL A 964 -0.62 -16.80 -25.86
C VAL A 964 -0.13 -18.05 -25.12
N GLU A 965 -0.64 -19.21 -25.52
CA GLU A 965 -0.22 -20.51 -24.98
C GLU A 965 1.00 -21.07 -25.76
N ARG A 966 2.12 -21.31 -25.06
CA ARG A 966 3.31 -21.95 -25.65
C ARG A 966 3.36 -23.45 -25.35
N ALA A 967 3.54 -24.28 -26.37
CA ALA A 967 3.83 -25.70 -26.19
C ALA A 967 5.28 -25.90 -25.69
N GLY A 968 5.47 -26.11 -24.39
CA GLY A 968 6.53 -26.98 -23.87
C GLY A 968 7.99 -26.49 -23.83
N VAL A 969 8.32 -25.19 -23.84
CA VAL A 969 9.72 -24.71 -23.65
C VAL A 969 9.84 -23.39 -22.87
N ASN A 970 10.93 -23.27 -22.11
CA ASN A 970 11.50 -22.09 -21.43
C ASN A 970 11.44 -20.81 -22.32
N PRO A 971 11.33 -19.56 -21.77
CA PRO A 971 10.67 -18.39 -22.39
C PRO A 971 11.27 -17.78 -23.68
N GLY A 972 12.28 -18.38 -24.31
CA GLY A 972 13.08 -17.71 -25.33
C GLY A 972 12.47 -17.58 -26.74
N LYS A 973 11.81 -18.60 -27.30
CA LYS A 973 11.20 -18.55 -28.67
C LYS A 973 10.10 -19.62 -28.84
N PRO A 974 9.05 -19.37 -29.65
CA PRO A 974 8.85 -18.18 -30.49
C PRO A 974 8.49 -16.94 -29.66
N SER A 975 9.04 -15.78 -30.07
CA SER A 975 8.71 -14.48 -29.47
C SER A 975 7.56 -13.86 -30.25
N ILE A 976 6.46 -13.57 -29.56
CA ILE A 976 5.38 -12.71 -30.06
C ILE A 976 5.61 -11.34 -29.41
N THR A 977 5.80 -10.32 -30.24
CA THR A 977 5.92 -8.94 -29.76
C THR A 977 4.56 -8.28 -29.96
N ILE A 978 3.91 -7.94 -28.86
CA ILE A 978 2.77 -7.03 -28.79
C ILE A 978 3.37 -5.67 -28.42
N VAL A 979 3.08 -4.62 -29.18
CA VAL A 979 3.71 -3.30 -28.98
C VAL A 979 2.66 -2.26 -28.57
N PRO A 980 2.35 -2.11 -27.27
CA PRO A 980 1.40 -1.09 -26.83
C PRO A 980 1.83 0.31 -27.25
N GLY A 981 0.85 1.18 -27.49
CA GLY A 981 1.08 2.61 -27.50
C GLY A 981 1.02 3.15 -26.07
N ASP A 982 2.08 3.01 -25.28
CA ASP A 982 2.04 3.35 -23.86
C ASP A 982 2.22 4.85 -23.60
N GLY A 983 1.35 5.34 -22.72
CA GLY A 983 1.55 6.55 -21.95
C GLY A 983 2.14 6.21 -20.59
N ASN A 984 3.33 6.75 -20.33
CA ASN A 984 4.32 6.43 -19.28
C ASN A 984 5.18 5.18 -19.52
N GLU A 985 6.48 5.42 -19.42
CA GLU A 985 7.60 4.56 -19.78
C GLU A 985 7.57 3.21 -19.06
N ALA A 986 7.19 2.16 -19.79
CA ALA A 986 7.88 0.88 -19.70
C ALA A 986 8.87 0.85 -20.88
N ASP A 987 10.15 0.97 -20.58
CA ASP A 987 11.19 0.78 -21.58
C ASP A 987 11.25 -0.72 -21.91
N ILE A 988 10.56 -1.11 -22.99
CA ILE A 988 10.86 -2.32 -23.74
C ILE A 988 11.62 -1.82 -24.96
N ASP A 989 12.95 -1.91 -24.93
CA ASP A 989 13.79 -1.54 -26.07
C ASP A 989 13.33 -2.34 -27.32
N PRO A 990 12.96 -1.66 -28.42
CA PRO A 990 12.77 -2.31 -29.70
C PRO A 990 14.13 -2.73 -30.25
N GLY A 991 14.56 -3.95 -29.90
CA GLY A 991 15.74 -4.58 -30.48
C GLY A 991 15.81 -4.36 -31.99
N LYS A 992 16.73 -3.47 -32.41
CA LYS A 992 16.88 -3.01 -33.79
C LYS A 992 17.18 -4.20 -34.69
N GLY A 993 16.23 -4.54 -35.55
CA GLY A 993 16.46 -5.48 -36.63
C GLY A 993 17.23 -4.83 -37.77
N ASP A 994 18.45 -5.30 -38.04
CA ASP A 994 18.99 -5.30 -39.39
C ASP A 994 19.64 -6.66 -39.74
N GLU A 995 19.13 -7.23 -40.83
CA GLU A 995 19.58 -8.37 -41.66
C GLU A 995 19.94 -9.74 -41.02
N ALA A 996 19.52 -10.79 -41.73
CA ALA A 996 19.58 -12.18 -41.31
C ALA A 996 20.99 -12.69 -40.95
N GLY A 997 21.16 -13.09 -39.68
CA GLY A 997 21.99 -14.22 -39.25
C GLY A 997 23.14 -13.89 -38.30
N THR A 998 22.83 -13.58 -37.04
CA THR A 998 23.76 -13.59 -35.88
C THR A 998 22.91 -13.65 -34.58
N PRO A 999 23.28 -14.40 -33.51
CA PRO A 999 22.71 -14.27 -32.16
C PRO A 999 22.56 -12.81 -31.74
N ALA A 1000 21.50 -12.47 -31.01
CA ALA A 1000 21.29 -11.10 -30.52
C ALA A 1000 22.44 -10.70 -29.58
N ASP A 1001 22.86 -9.42 -29.65
CA ASP A 1001 23.79 -8.86 -28.69
C ASP A 1001 23.15 -8.92 -27.28
N PRO A 1002 23.88 -9.36 -26.25
CA PRO A 1002 23.37 -9.33 -24.88
C PRO A 1002 23.26 -7.86 -24.43
N GLU A 1003 22.07 -7.43 -24.03
CA GLU A 1003 21.88 -6.15 -23.34
C GLU A 1003 22.32 -6.30 -21.88
N LEU A 1004 23.08 -5.31 -21.39
CA LEU A 1004 23.57 -5.23 -20.02
C LEU A 1004 22.94 -4.00 -19.36
N ASN A 1005 22.48 -4.13 -18.13
CA ASN A 1005 22.07 -3.00 -17.32
C ASN A 1005 22.95 -2.96 -16.07
N ILE A 1006 23.54 -1.80 -15.79
CA ILE A 1006 24.32 -1.57 -14.58
C ILE A 1006 23.35 -1.06 -13.51
N ASP A 1007 22.97 -1.94 -12.58
CA ASP A 1007 22.19 -1.55 -11.40
C ASP A 1007 23.15 -1.09 -10.30
N GLY A 1008 23.08 0.19 -9.94
CA GLY A 1008 23.80 0.77 -8.80
C GLY A 1008 23.23 2.14 -8.44
N GLU A 1009 22.46 2.22 -7.35
CA GLU A 1009 22.18 3.50 -6.70
C GLU A 1009 23.43 3.99 -5.97
N VAL A 1010 23.68 5.30 -6.07
CA VAL A 1010 24.82 5.98 -5.43
C VAL A 1010 24.58 6.01 -3.92
N ASP A 1011 25.36 5.24 -3.17
CA ASP A 1011 25.53 5.46 -1.73
C ASP A 1011 26.71 6.45 -1.57
N GLU A 1012 26.44 7.69 -1.14
CA GLU A 1012 27.47 8.72 -0.94
C GLU A 1012 28.47 8.36 0.19
N SER A 1013 28.36 7.17 0.81
CA SER A 1013 29.16 6.77 1.97
C SER A 1013 30.48 6.04 1.68
N ASP A 1014 30.81 5.73 0.42
CA ASP A 1014 32.02 4.96 0.05
C ASP A 1014 33.22 5.82 -0.44
N SER A 1015 33.11 7.15 -0.38
CA SER A 1015 34.29 8.02 -0.55
C SER A 1015 35.29 7.78 0.60
N PRO A 1016 36.62 7.85 0.37
CA PRO A 1016 37.57 7.70 1.45
C PRO A 1016 37.33 8.77 2.51
N ASP A 1017 37.16 8.36 3.76
CA ASP A 1017 37.11 9.28 4.90
C ASP A 1017 38.47 9.95 5.06
N ILE A 1018 38.58 11.19 4.58
CA ILE A 1018 39.79 12.02 4.62
C ILE A 1018 39.56 13.17 5.59
N GLY A 1019 39.91 12.94 6.85
CA GLY A 1019 39.82 13.94 7.91
C GLY A 1019 41.19 14.48 8.32
N ALA A 1020 41.22 15.77 8.68
CA ALA A 1020 42.29 16.36 9.46
C ALA A 1020 42.19 15.91 10.94
N GLY A 1021 42.19 14.59 11.20
CA GLY A 1021 42.20 14.00 12.54
C GLY A 1021 41.40 14.78 13.58
N ASP A 1022 40.13 15.08 13.28
CA ASP A 1022 39.26 15.79 14.20
C ASP A 1022 38.75 14.77 15.22
N SER A 1023 38.92 15.07 16.50
CA SER A 1023 38.37 14.23 17.56
C SER A 1023 36.84 14.33 17.54
N ASP A 1024 36.21 13.52 16.70
CA ASP A 1024 34.76 13.36 16.63
C ASP A 1024 34.29 12.55 17.86
N PRO A 1025 33.50 13.13 18.78
CA PRO A 1025 32.94 12.40 19.91
C PRO A 1025 31.74 11.51 19.54
N ASP A 1026 31.30 11.45 18.28
CA ASP A 1026 30.04 10.77 17.92
C ASP A 1026 30.20 9.30 17.50
N THR A 1027 30.71 8.47 18.42
CA THR A 1027 30.40 7.03 18.42
C THR A 1027 30.12 6.50 19.81
N THR A 1028 29.02 6.95 20.43
CA THR A 1028 28.38 6.22 21.53
C THR A 1028 27.01 5.70 21.14
N GLY A 1029 27.02 4.60 20.38
CA GLY A 1029 25.85 3.79 20.12
C GLY A 1029 25.31 3.12 21.39
N THR A 1030 24.46 3.83 22.15
CA THR A 1030 23.42 3.24 22.99
C THR A 1030 22.25 4.21 23.18
N GLY A 1031 21.19 4.06 22.38
CA GLY A 1031 19.96 4.83 22.54
C GLY A 1031 18.82 4.26 21.72
N THR A 1032 18.14 3.23 22.23
CA THR A 1032 16.81 2.83 21.81
C THR A 1032 15.86 4.03 21.80
N MET A 1033 15.43 4.48 20.62
CA MET A 1033 14.12 5.09 20.41
C MET A 1033 13.31 4.22 19.47
N THR A 1034 12.22 3.70 20.01
CA THR A 1034 11.06 3.21 19.28
C THR A 1034 10.41 4.38 18.55
N ASN A 1035 10.38 4.34 17.22
CA ASN A 1035 9.35 5.01 16.44
C ASN A 1035 8.52 3.95 15.74
N ASP A 1036 7.29 3.78 16.23
CA ASP A 1036 6.17 3.32 15.44
C ASP A 1036 5.91 4.36 14.35
N THR A 1037 6.39 4.09 13.13
CA THR A 1037 5.77 4.57 11.90
C THR A 1037 5.64 3.37 10.97
N ASN A 1038 4.43 2.82 10.93
CA ASN A 1038 3.98 1.87 9.90
C ASN A 1038 4.03 2.54 8.51
N ILE A 1039 5.20 2.55 7.89
CA ILE A 1039 5.32 2.69 6.44
C ILE A 1039 6.15 1.50 5.96
N ASN A 1040 5.46 0.54 5.37
CA ASN A 1040 6.04 -0.64 4.74
C ASN A 1040 6.47 -0.25 3.32
N ILE A 1041 7.70 0.24 3.14
CA ILE A 1041 8.35 0.29 1.83
C ILE A 1041 9.23 -0.96 1.76
N GLY A 1042 8.60 -2.06 1.37
CA GLY A 1042 9.24 -3.34 1.14
C GLY A 1042 9.65 -3.44 -0.32
N SER A 1043 10.97 -3.45 -0.52
CA SER A 1043 11.69 -3.96 -1.68
C SER A 1043 11.04 -5.20 -2.32
N ASP A 1044 10.72 -5.14 -3.60
CA ASP A 1044 10.44 -6.33 -4.41
C ASP A 1044 11.55 -6.52 -5.45
N ASN A 1045 12.62 -7.16 -4.99
CA ASN A 1045 13.45 -8.01 -5.84
C ASN A 1045 12.92 -9.43 -5.73
N VAL A 1046 12.22 -9.93 -6.75
CA VAL A 1046 12.14 -11.37 -7.06
C VAL A 1046 12.17 -11.58 -8.58
N ILE A 1047 13.37 -11.87 -9.06
CA ILE A 1047 13.61 -12.68 -10.26
C ILE A 1047 13.04 -14.08 -10.04
N LEU A 1048 12.09 -14.52 -10.86
CA LEU A 1048 11.86 -15.94 -11.16
C LEU A 1048 11.10 -16.09 -12.48
N GLY A 1049 11.75 -16.55 -13.56
CA GLY A 1049 11.00 -16.92 -14.76
C GLY A 1049 11.68 -17.60 -15.92
#